data_AF-A0A9P6I2V6-F1
#
_entry.id   AF-A0A9P6I2V6-F1
#
_cell.length_a   1.000
_cell.length_b   1.000
_cell.length_c   1.000
_cell.angle_alpha   90.00
_cell.angle_beta   90.00
_cell.angle_gamma   90.00
#
_symmetry.space_group_name_H-M   'P 1'
#
loop_
_entity.id
_entity.type
_entity.pdbx_description
1 polymer ?
#
loop_
_entity_poly.entity_id
_entity_poly.type
_entity_poly.pdbx_seq_one_letter_code
_entity_poly.pdbx_strand_id
1 'polypeptide(L)'
;MASKATESSLEPEINYHHEAEHIESSFKGIFSNKYVTICAAFSTLGGAMFGFDQGVVSVTLVMDQFLHRFPEVADGAAGAGFKKGLLTAMIELGAFLGAMNQGWIADKISRRWSIMVAVGIFLVGSAIQTGSMNYNMLAAGRFVGGIGVGMMAMVAPLYISEIAPPEIRGTLLVLQELSIVTAIVAAFYTTYGTRHIQSEWSWRLPFLVQMAPALILGAGVPFLPYSPRWLASRGRDDEALKVLCKLRQLPATDRRVLCEWLEIRSEVAFCKEQLAERHPSLQDPSLTSRMKLNIVGYLDCFRPGAWKRTHVGIGLMFFQQFVGINALIYYSPTLFGTMGLNYEMRLDMSGVMNICQVVACFFSLWAMDRFGRRPLLLAGGICMVISHFIIAVLVGKFRNEWATRQAEAWTSVAFLLFFMLTFGATWGPIPWAMPAEIFPSSLRAKGMAYTTMSNWLNNFIIGLITPPLIQNTGFASARPTACKASSGSGKWSQARAAYLLTNDKMNSIVALPIGPDGLLAAGTVTSSSGAGSNSISGMTNKPAAPDALVSQSALTVVGSHLFSVNAGSNTVSMFKIDAADPTKLTMVGQPAVVPGEFPNTVAASDGNKLVCVATTGAKAGIACAPFSESGIGAMDGLRPIDLNQSTPPVGPTNTVSQVFFSADGRDLYATVKGDPTKNNTGFFAAYPVARQSGTARVSQQPVRSSPKGTAVLFGSSTIPNSDNVFVTDASFGAAVLSVDSNSKVATVKAKAAIDGQKATCWVTISPATHSAFVTDVASNRLVEMSLVDASIKNTIDLASNGDPGLVDLKAAGRFIYALSPGNGTTQAAVTVVDAMSKQQVQHFELKALGVGGNAQGMALFL
;
A
#
# COMPACT_ATOMS: atom_id res chain seq x y z
N MET A 1 -9.17 63.27 65.59
CA MET A 1 -8.35 62.19 64.99
C MET A 1 -8.34 61.04 65.97
N ALA A 2 -9.20 60.06 65.75
CA ALA A 2 -9.52 59.02 66.71
C ALA A 2 -9.03 57.66 66.22
N SER A 3 -8.36 56.91 67.09
CA SER A 3 -8.38 55.45 67.06
C SER A 3 -8.41 54.98 68.52
N LYS A 4 -9.54 54.37 68.89
CA LYS A 4 -9.87 53.80 70.20
C LYS A 4 -9.60 52.29 70.17
N ALA A 5 -9.26 51.77 71.35
CA ALA A 5 -9.14 50.38 71.75
C ALA A 5 -10.45 49.56 71.68
N THR A 6 -10.36 48.22 71.66
CA THR A 6 -11.12 47.21 72.46
C THR A 6 -10.75 45.77 71.99
N GLU A 7 -10.30 44.87 72.88
CA GLU A 7 -11.07 43.77 73.54
C GLU A 7 -11.86 42.86 72.56
N SER A 8 -11.47 41.59 72.34
CA SER A 8 -11.61 40.41 73.21
C SER A 8 -13.02 39.79 73.25
N SER A 9 -13.08 38.53 72.79
CA SER A 9 -13.96 37.41 73.17
C SER A 9 -15.09 36.97 72.21
N LEU A 10 -15.10 35.64 72.02
CA LEU A 10 -16.10 34.74 71.40
C LEU A 10 -15.88 34.38 69.93
N GLU A 11 -15.06 33.35 69.70
CA GLU A 11 -15.43 32.18 68.89
C GLU A 11 -14.43 31.03 69.17
N PRO A 12 -14.89 29.78 69.34
CA PRO A 12 -14.04 28.69 69.81
C PRO A 12 -13.02 28.29 68.73
N GLU A 13 -11.75 28.16 69.14
CA GLU A 13 -10.69 27.52 68.34
C GLU A 13 -11.13 26.10 67.95
N ILE A 14 -11.65 25.95 66.73
CA ILE A 14 -11.75 24.66 66.07
C ILE A 14 -10.32 24.27 65.71
N ASN A 15 -9.74 23.45 66.58
CA ASN A 15 -8.39 22.92 66.44
C ASN A 15 -8.30 22.05 65.19
N TYR A 16 -7.75 22.59 64.09
CA TYR A 16 -7.53 21.94 62.79
C TYR A 16 -6.36 20.93 62.81
N HIS A 17 -6.17 20.19 63.91
CA HIS A 17 -5.27 19.04 63.93
C HIS A 17 -6.06 17.80 63.51
N HIS A 18 -6.23 17.67 62.20
CA HIS A 18 -6.72 16.44 61.58
C HIS A 18 -5.67 15.34 61.80
N GLU A 19 -5.94 14.42 62.74
CA GLU A 19 -5.60 13.01 62.54
C GLU A 19 -6.33 12.57 61.27
N ALA A 20 -5.67 12.77 60.12
CA ALA A 20 -6.04 12.13 58.89
C ALA A 20 -5.76 10.64 59.10
N GLU A 21 -6.78 9.89 59.48
CA GLU A 21 -6.83 8.45 59.26
C GLU A 21 -6.40 8.25 57.80
N HIS A 22 -5.19 7.72 57.62
CA HIS A 22 -4.52 7.62 56.34
C HIS A 22 -5.28 6.57 55.53
N ILE A 23 -6.37 6.96 54.85
CA ILE A 23 -7.10 6.08 53.94
C ILE A 23 -6.13 5.70 52.83
N GLU A 24 -5.66 4.45 52.87
CA GLU A 24 -4.62 3.92 52.00
C GLU A 24 -4.95 4.16 50.52
N SER A 25 -4.07 4.88 49.83
CA SER A 25 -4.27 5.28 48.45
C SER A 25 -4.13 4.12 47.46
N SER A 26 -4.77 4.34 46.31
CA SER A 26 -4.68 3.60 45.05
C SER A 26 -5.42 2.26 44.99
N PHE A 27 -4.78 1.11 45.22
CA PHE A 27 -5.41 -0.20 44.95
C PHE A 27 -6.34 -0.72 46.05
N LYS A 28 -5.97 -0.51 47.32
CA LYS A 28 -6.79 -0.96 48.46
C LYS A 28 -8.10 -0.16 48.57
N GLY A 29 -8.07 1.13 48.19
CA GLY A 29 -9.24 2.01 48.12
C GLY A 29 -10.32 1.59 47.12
N ILE A 30 -9.96 0.80 46.09
CA ILE A 30 -10.92 0.20 45.14
C ILE A 30 -11.79 -0.84 45.84
N PHE A 31 -11.20 -1.65 46.73
CA PHE A 31 -11.89 -2.72 47.43
C PHE A 31 -12.75 -2.22 48.59
N SER A 32 -12.43 -1.05 49.16
CA SER A 32 -13.25 -0.41 50.20
C SER A 32 -14.48 0.30 49.64
N ASN A 33 -14.43 0.83 48.41
CA ASN A 33 -15.52 1.57 47.76
C ASN A 33 -16.25 0.76 46.67
N LYS A 34 -16.73 -0.44 47.01
CA LYS A 34 -17.25 -1.43 46.04
C LYS A 34 -18.32 -0.88 45.07
N TYR A 35 -19.30 -0.14 45.57
CA TYR A 35 -20.41 0.35 44.74
C TYR A 35 -19.93 1.39 43.70
N VAL A 36 -19.08 2.35 44.10
CA VAL A 36 -18.49 3.34 43.19
C VAL A 36 -17.60 2.67 42.16
N THR A 37 -16.77 1.72 42.58
CA THR A 37 -15.90 0.94 41.69
C THR A 37 -16.72 0.20 40.63
N ILE A 38 -17.83 -0.44 41.00
CA ILE A 38 -18.72 -1.12 40.04
C ILE A 38 -19.34 -0.13 39.05
N CYS A 39 -19.84 1.02 39.54
CA CYS A 39 -20.38 2.07 38.67
C CYS A 39 -19.31 2.63 37.71
N ALA A 40 -18.10 2.82 38.20
CA ALA A 40 -16.96 3.27 37.40
C ALA A 40 -16.56 2.23 36.35
N ALA A 41 -16.30 0.98 36.75
CA ALA A 41 -15.96 -0.13 35.85
C ALA A 41 -17.04 -0.41 34.80
N PHE A 42 -18.31 -0.21 35.15
CA PHE A 42 -19.39 -0.29 34.18
C PHE A 42 -19.35 0.88 33.18
N SER A 43 -19.08 2.09 33.66
CA SER A 43 -18.94 3.28 32.82
C SER A 43 -17.72 3.20 31.89
N THR A 44 -16.67 2.47 32.28
CA THR A 44 -15.48 2.27 31.43
C THR A 44 -15.74 1.42 30.20
N LEU A 45 -16.86 0.69 30.12
CA LEU A 45 -17.31 0.04 28.87
C LEU A 45 -17.49 1.04 27.72
N GLY A 46 -17.70 2.32 28.02
CA GLY A 46 -17.68 3.38 27.02
C GLY A 46 -16.32 3.53 26.32
N GLY A 47 -15.23 3.31 27.05
CA GLY A 47 -13.87 3.22 26.48
C GLY A 47 -13.67 1.93 25.70
N ALA A 48 -14.24 0.81 26.17
CA ALA A 48 -14.20 -0.46 25.44
C ALA A 48 -14.82 -0.34 24.03
N MET A 49 -15.89 0.45 23.86
CA MET A 49 -16.49 0.70 22.54
C MET A 49 -15.47 1.30 21.54
N PHE A 50 -14.65 2.25 22.01
CA PHE A 50 -13.59 2.84 21.19
C PHE A 50 -12.50 1.83 20.88
N GLY A 51 -11.95 1.18 21.93
CA GLY A 51 -10.87 0.22 21.76
C GLY A 51 -11.26 -0.96 20.86
N PHE A 52 -12.51 -1.43 20.95
CA PHE A 52 -12.99 -2.51 20.10
C PHE A 52 -12.99 -2.11 18.62
N ASP A 53 -13.49 -0.92 18.26
CA ASP A 53 -13.43 -0.45 16.86
C ASP A 53 -11.99 -0.38 16.34
N GLN A 54 -11.07 0.14 17.16
CA GLN A 54 -9.66 0.23 16.75
C GLN A 54 -9.04 -1.14 16.45
N GLY A 55 -9.30 -2.12 17.32
CA GLY A 55 -8.79 -3.48 17.15
C GLY A 55 -9.39 -4.20 15.94
N VAL A 56 -10.67 -3.97 15.63
CA VAL A 56 -11.35 -4.58 14.47
C VAL A 56 -10.69 -4.15 13.16
N VAL A 57 -10.44 -2.85 13.00
CA VAL A 57 -9.95 -2.30 11.73
C VAL A 57 -8.54 -2.78 11.41
N SER A 58 -7.68 -2.95 12.42
CA SER A 58 -6.27 -3.31 12.26
C SER A 58 -6.04 -4.55 11.39
N VAL A 59 -6.75 -5.65 11.68
CA VAL A 59 -6.66 -6.90 10.90
C VAL A 59 -7.54 -6.82 9.64
N THR A 60 -8.73 -6.21 9.73
CA THR A 60 -9.68 -6.10 8.61
C THR A 60 -9.06 -5.46 7.37
N LEU A 61 -8.23 -4.43 7.55
CA LEU A 61 -7.55 -3.70 6.48
C LEU A 61 -6.52 -4.53 5.67
N VAL A 62 -6.19 -5.75 6.12
CA VAL A 62 -5.27 -6.67 5.43
C VAL A 62 -5.91 -8.04 5.13
N MET A 63 -7.22 -8.15 5.25
CA MET A 63 -7.99 -9.35 4.88
C MET A 63 -8.35 -9.36 3.40
N ASP A 64 -8.12 -10.47 2.72
CA ASP A 64 -8.42 -10.60 1.28
C ASP A 64 -9.93 -10.46 0.99
N GLN A 65 -10.79 -11.01 1.86
CA GLN A 65 -12.25 -10.91 1.72
C GLN A 65 -12.74 -9.46 1.82
N PHE A 66 -12.10 -8.65 2.66
CA PHE A 66 -12.42 -7.23 2.81
C PHE A 66 -11.91 -6.43 1.60
N LEU A 67 -10.69 -6.68 1.16
CA LEU A 67 -10.09 -6.03 -0.01
C LEU A 67 -10.82 -6.37 -1.32
N HIS A 68 -11.40 -7.57 -1.43
CA HIS A 68 -12.24 -7.95 -2.56
C HIS A 68 -13.57 -7.18 -2.58
N ARG A 69 -14.18 -6.92 -1.40
CA ARG A 69 -15.42 -6.14 -1.30
C ARG A 69 -15.19 -4.64 -1.51
N PHE A 70 -14.06 -4.12 -1.04
CA PHE A 70 -13.71 -2.71 -1.13
C PHE A 70 -12.37 -2.56 -1.90
N PRO A 71 -12.37 -2.79 -3.23
CA PRO A 71 -11.14 -2.76 -4.02
C PRO A 71 -10.46 -1.38 -4.01
N GLU A 72 -11.18 -0.31 -3.63
CA GLU A 72 -10.63 1.03 -3.56
C GLU A 72 -9.58 1.22 -2.45
N VAL A 73 -9.59 0.37 -1.42
CA VAL A 73 -8.59 0.38 -0.34
C VAL A 73 -7.52 -0.70 -0.51
N ALA A 74 -7.63 -1.54 -1.53
CA ALA A 74 -6.66 -2.58 -1.85
C ALA A 74 -5.37 -2.00 -2.43
N ASP A 75 -4.27 -2.70 -2.20
CA ASP A 75 -2.93 -2.36 -2.69
C ASP A 75 -2.77 -2.58 -4.22
N GLY A 76 -3.81 -2.30 -5.04
CA GLY A 76 -3.79 -2.20 -6.52
C GLY A 76 -4.46 -0.93 -7.12
N ALA A 77 -5.42 -0.32 -6.41
CA ALA A 77 -6.16 0.87 -6.86
C ALA A 77 -5.46 2.25 -6.74
N ALA A 78 -5.68 3.13 -7.72
CA ALA A 78 -5.24 4.54 -7.68
C ALA A 78 -5.78 5.26 -6.43
N GLY A 79 -4.89 5.89 -5.65
CA GLY A 79 -5.25 6.60 -4.42
C GLY A 79 -5.62 5.71 -3.23
N ALA A 80 -5.34 4.40 -3.26
CA ALA A 80 -5.76 3.52 -2.17
C ALA A 80 -5.17 3.87 -0.81
N GLY A 81 -3.95 4.40 -0.72
CA GLY A 81 -3.41 4.87 0.56
C GLY A 81 -4.29 5.95 1.17
N PHE A 82 -4.68 6.95 0.37
CA PHE A 82 -5.58 8.00 0.84
C PHE A 82 -6.95 7.45 1.22
N LYS A 83 -7.54 6.56 0.41
CA LYS A 83 -8.85 5.95 0.71
C LYS A 83 -8.80 5.05 1.94
N LYS A 84 -7.75 4.25 2.11
CA LYS A 84 -7.52 3.40 3.30
C LYS A 84 -7.34 4.26 4.55
N GLY A 85 -6.56 5.34 4.42
CA GLY A 85 -6.36 6.35 5.47
C GLY A 85 -7.66 7.03 5.85
N LEU A 86 -8.39 7.55 4.86
CA LEU A 86 -9.65 8.25 5.07
C LEU A 86 -10.70 7.34 5.71
N LEU A 87 -10.87 6.12 5.20
CA LEU A 87 -11.78 5.13 5.75
C LEU A 87 -11.52 4.90 7.24
N THR A 88 -10.26 4.65 7.60
CA THR A 88 -9.84 4.45 8.98
C THR A 88 -10.15 5.69 9.81
N ALA A 89 -9.72 6.86 9.32
CA ALA A 89 -9.79 8.17 9.97
C ALA A 89 -11.22 8.73 10.16
N MET A 90 -12.23 8.24 9.41
CA MET A 90 -13.59 8.79 9.50
C MET A 90 -14.19 8.66 10.91
N ILE A 91 -13.78 7.66 11.70
CA ILE A 91 -14.28 7.51 13.07
C ILE A 91 -13.77 8.61 13.99
N GLU A 92 -12.51 9.03 13.83
CA GLU A 92 -11.88 10.11 14.58
C GLU A 92 -12.50 11.46 14.22
N LEU A 93 -12.82 11.68 12.94
CA LEU A 93 -13.52 12.89 12.51
C LEU A 93 -14.91 12.96 13.15
N GLY A 94 -15.64 11.84 13.19
CA GLY A 94 -16.89 11.74 13.93
C GLY A 94 -16.70 12.02 15.41
N ALA A 95 -15.66 11.44 16.02
CA ALA A 95 -15.35 11.58 17.44
C ALA A 95 -14.99 13.03 17.83
N PHE A 96 -14.27 13.75 16.97
CA PHE A 96 -14.02 15.17 17.14
C PHE A 96 -15.33 15.97 17.25
N LEU A 97 -16.27 15.75 16.32
CA LEU A 97 -17.58 16.43 16.32
C LEU A 97 -18.48 15.99 17.49
N GLY A 98 -18.40 14.71 17.87
CA GLY A 98 -19.09 14.17 19.04
C GLY A 98 -18.60 14.79 20.34
N ALA A 99 -17.29 14.90 20.52
CA ALA A 99 -16.68 15.49 21.71
C ALA A 99 -17.00 16.99 21.85
N MET A 100 -17.06 17.73 20.75
CA MET A 100 -17.37 19.17 20.73
C MET A 100 -18.74 19.49 21.33
N ASN A 101 -19.75 18.68 21.02
CA ASN A 101 -21.14 18.94 21.43
C ASN A 101 -21.52 18.29 22.76
N GLN A 102 -20.71 17.34 23.24
CA GLN A 102 -21.11 16.48 24.36
C GLN A 102 -21.23 17.23 25.70
N GLY A 103 -20.38 18.22 25.96
CA GLY A 103 -20.45 18.99 27.21
C GLY A 103 -21.82 19.64 27.43
N TRP A 104 -22.38 20.23 26.36
CA TRP A 104 -23.71 20.84 26.40
C TRP A 104 -24.83 19.81 26.63
N ILE A 105 -24.75 18.66 25.95
CA ILE A 105 -25.73 17.58 26.09
C ILE A 105 -25.70 17.02 27.52
N ALA A 106 -24.51 16.70 28.04
CA ALA A 106 -24.33 16.14 29.38
C ALA A 106 -24.84 17.08 30.49
N ASP A 107 -24.66 18.39 30.33
CA ASP A 107 -25.19 19.38 31.26
C ASP A 107 -26.71 19.53 31.14
N LYS A 108 -27.28 19.41 29.94
CA LYS A 108 -28.72 19.53 29.69
C LYS A 108 -29.52 18.32 30.17
N ILE A 109 -29.16 17.10 29.77
CA ILE A 109 -29.97 15.89 30.01
C ILE A 109 -29.44 14.98 31.12
N SER A 110 -28.34 15.35 31.79
CA SER A 110 -27.52 14.56 32.73
C SER A 110 -26.51 13.63 32.05
N ARG A 111 -25.48 13.26 32.81
CA ARG A 111 -24.37 12.40 32.35
C ARG A 111 -24.86 11.02 31.94
N ARG A 112 -25.74 10.38 32.74
CA ARG A 112 -26.28 9.04 32.43
C ARG A 112 -27.07 9.00 31.13
N TRP A 113 -27.96 9.97 30.89
CA TRP A 113 -28.79 9.98 29.67
C TRP A 113 -27.98 10.41 28.45
N SER A 114 -26.96 11.23 28.65
CA SER A 114 -25.98 11.57 27.62
C SER A 114 -25.16 10.36 27.16
N ILE A 115 -24.82 9.42 28.08
CA ILE A 115 -24.26 8.11 27.72
C ILE A 115 -25.23 7.31 26.84
N MET A 116 -26.53 7.26 27.18
CA MET A 116 -27.52 6.54 26.37
C MET A 116 -27.62 7.06 24.93
N VAL A 117 -27.60 8.38 24.75
CA VAL A 117 -27.62 8.99 23.41
C VAL A 117 -26.39 8.57 22.61
N ALA A 118 -25.21 8.61 23.24
CA ALA A 118 -23.96 8.22 22.59
C ALA A 118 -23.93 6.73 22.22
N VAL A 119 -24.45 5.85 23.10
CA VAL A 119 -24.64 4.42 22.81
C VAL A 119 -25.57 4.22 21.61
N GLY A 120 -26.71 4.91 21.57
CA GLY A 120 -27.65 4.81 20.44
C GLY A 120 -27.01 5.20 19.11
N ILE A 121 -26.27 6.31 19.07
CA ILE A 121 -25.55 6.77 17.87
C ILE A 121 -24.49 5.74 17.45
N PHE A 122 -23.72 5.20 18.40
CA PHE A 122 -22.71 4.18 18.12
C PHE A 122 -23.31 2.89 17.55
N LEU A 123 -24.45 2.44 18.07
CA LEU A 123 -25.15 1.26 17.58
C LEU A 123 -25.63 1.43 16.14
N VAL A 124 -26.17 2.62 15.80
CA VAL A 124 -26.55 2.95 14.42
C VAL A 124 -25.33 2.92 13.50
N GLY A 125 -24.23 3.57 13.89
CA GLY A 125 -22.98 3.54 13.12
C GLY A 125 -22.45 2.12 12.92
N SER A 126 -22.44 1.30 13.97
CA SER A 126 -21.97 -0.10 13.93
C SER A 126 -22.86 -0.99 13.06
N ALA A 127 -24.18 -0.78 13.09
CA ALA A 127 -25.11 -1.49 12.21
C ALA A 127 -24.87 -1.15 10.73
N ILE A 128 -24.61 0.13 10.41
CA ILE A 128 -24.25 0.56 9.05
C ILE A 128 -22.92 -0.06 8.61
N GLN A 129 -21.90 -0.09 9.49
CA GLN A 129 -20.62 -0.73 9.20
C GLN A 129 -20.78 -2.22 8.89
N THR A 130 -21.52 -2.94 9.73
CA THR A 130 -21.84 -4.38 9.57
C THR A 130 -22.59 -4.66 8.27
N GLY A 131 -23.56 -3.80 7.92
CA GLY A 131 -24.39 -3.92 6.72
C GLY A 131 -23.78 -3.32 5.45
N SER A 132 -22.54 -2.82 5.51
CA SER A 132 -21.97 -2.01 4.42
C SER A 132 -21.84 -2.80 3.10
N MET A 133 -22.19 -2.14 2.00
CA MET A 133 -22.16 -2.72 0.64
C MET A 133 -21.17 -2.03 -0.30
N ASN A 134 -20.76 -0.80 0.02
CA ASN A 134 -19.83 -0.01 -0.76
C ASN A 134 -18.99 0.87 0.18
N TYR A 135 -17.88 1.40 -0.35
CA TYR A 135 -16.91 2.19 0.42
C TYR A 135 -17.55 3.38 1.15
N ASN A 136 -18.44 4.12 0.48
CA ASN A 136 -19.08 5.31 1.05
C ASN A 136 -19.98 4.97 2.23
N MET A 137 -20.72 3.86 2.16
CA MET A 137 -21.56 3.39 3.25
C MET A 137 -20.72 3.00 4.48
N LEU A 138 -19.59 2.32 4.27
CA LEU A 138 -18.67 1.97 5.36
C LEU A 138 -18.06 3.23 5.99
N ALA A 139 -17.56 4.16 5.17
CA ALA A 139 -17.01 5.44 5.64
C ALA A 139 -18.05 6.28 6.41
N ALA A 140 -19.30 6.32 5.93
CA ALA A 140 -20.40 7.00 6.63
C ALA A 140 -20.75 6.29 7.95
N GLY A 141 -20.78 4.96 7.97
CA GLY A 141 -21.00 4.19 9.20
C GLY A 141 -19.93 4.45 10.25
N ARG A 142 -18.65 4.55 9.83
CA ARG A 142 -17.52 4.93 10.69
C ARG A 142 -17.68 6.34 11.24
N PHE A 143 -18.05 7.30 10.39
CA PHE A 143 -18.30 8.67 10.84
C PHE A 143 -19.42 8.77 11.88
N VAL A 144 -20.57 8.12 11.63
CA VAL A 144 -21.70 8.11 12.57
C VAL A 144 -21.32 7.41 13.87
N GLY A 145 -20.68 6.25 13.80
CA GLY A 145 -20.18 5.53 14.98
C GLY A 145 -19.19 6.38 15.79
N GLY A 146 -18.34 7.12 15.09
CA GLY A 146 -17.37 8.05 15.66
C GLY A 146 -17.99 9.13 16.52
N ILE A 147 -19.12 9.71 16.09
CA ILE A 147 -19.85 10.70 16.90
C ILE A 147 -20.20 10.11 18.28
N GLY A 148 -20.69 8.86 18.30
CA GLY A 148 -20.97 8.14 19.54
C GLY A 148 -19.70 7.92 20.38
N VAL A 149 -18.60 7.48 19.77
CA VAL A 149 -17.31 7.30 20.44
C VAL A 149 -16.81 8.60 21.09
N GLY A 150 -16.80 9.72 20.35
CA GLY A 150 -16.32 11.00 20.86
C GLY A 150 -17.18 11.55 22.00
N MET A 151 -18.50 11.37 21.90
CA MET A 151 -19.43 11.67 22.98
C MET A 151 -19.11 10.82 24.23
N MET A 152 -18.88 9.52 24.07
CA MET A 152 -18.51 8.61 25.16
C MET A 152 -17.17 8.98 25.81
N ALA A 153 -16.15 9.30 25.00
CA ALA A 153 -14.82 9.66 25.47
C ALA A 153 -14.78 10.91 26.35
N MET A 154 -15.76 11.80 26.22
CA MET A 154 -15.90 12.98 27.09
C MET A 154 -16.76 12.69 28.32
N VAL A 155 -17.92 12.04 28.15
CA VAL A 155 -18.88 11.87 29.26
C VAL A 155 -18.51 10.78 30.25
N ALA A 156 -17.86 9.69 29.82
CA ALA A 156 -17.52 8.59 30.73
C ALA A 156 -16.46 9.01 31.77
N PRO A 157 -15.31 9.63 31.40
CA PRO A 157 -14.37 10.16 32.38
C PRO A 157 -14.98 11.25 33.27
N LEU A 158 -15.82 12.11 32.70
CA LEU A 158 -16.53 13.13 33.47
C LEU A 158 -17.44 12.50 34.53
N TYR A 159 -18.25 11.51 34.14
CA TYR A 159 -19.12 10.79 35.06
C TYR A 159 -18.34 10.10 36.18
N ILE A 160 -17.26 9.38 35.83
CA ILE A 160 -16.37 8.73 36.80
C ILE A 160 -15.81 9.76 37.78
N SER A 161 -15.35 10.91 37.29
CA SER A 161 -14.76 11.97 38.12
C SER A 161 -15.74 12.58 39.12
N GLU A 162 -17.04 12.59 38.81
CA GLU A 162 -18.08 13.20 39.64
C GLU A 162 -18.73 12.24 40.64
N ILE A 163 -18.56 10.92 40.46
CA ILE A 163 -19.01 9.92 41.44
C ILE A 163 -17.86 9.41 42.33
N ALA A 164 -16.62 9.50 41.84
CA ALA A 164 -15.44 9.03 42.52
C ALA A 164 -15.06 9.94 43.70
N PRO A 165 -14.73 9.36 44.87
CA PRO A 165 -14.15 10.13 45.95
C PRO A 165 -12.74 10.61 45.55
N PRO A 166 -12.26 11.75 46.08
CA PRO A 166 -11.02 12.39 45.64
C PRO A 166 -9.78 11.46 45.65
N GLU A 167 -9.72 10.52 46.59
CA GLU A 167 -8.55 9.68 46.89
C GLU A 167 -8.28 8.61 45.83
N ILE A 168 -9.34 8.07 45.20
CA ILE A 168 -9.23 7.00 44.18
C ILE A 168 -9.61 7.47 42.78
N ARG A 169 -10.01 8.75 42.63
CA ARG A 169 -10.46 9.32 41.35
C ARG A 169 -9.45 9.10 40.24
N GLY A 170 -8.17 9.36 40.51
CA GLY A 170 -7.09 9.14 39.53
C GLY A 170 -7.04 7.69 39.07
N THR A 171 -7.03 6.74 39.99
CA THR A 171 -7.00 5.30 39.70
C THR A 171 -8.21 4.84 38.88
N LEU A 172 -9.42 5.31 39.22
CA LEU A 172 -10.64 4.99 38.47
C LEU A 172 -10.64 5.58 37.05
N LEU A 173 -10.02 6.74 36.84
CA LEU A 173 -9.83 7.30 35.50
C LEU A 173 -8.85 6.48 34.67
N VAL A 174 -7.85 5.84 35.28
CA VAL A 174 -6.91 4.97 34.56
C VAL A 174 -7.56 3.62 34.17
N LEU A 175 -8.55 3.15 34.92
CA LEU A 175 -9.35 1.97 34.51
C LEU A 175 -10.04 2.19 33.16
N GLN A 176 -10.36 3.44 32.80
CA GLN A 176 -10.87 3.77 31.46
C GLN A 176 -9.87 3.39 30.37
N GLU A 177 -8.61 3.80 30.53
CA GLU A 177 -7.55 3.48 29.57
C GLU A 177 -7.31 1.97 29.51
N LEU A 178 -7.29 1.31 30.66
CA LEU A 178 -7.17 -0.15 30.73
C LEU A 178 -8.31 -0.85 29.97
N SER A 179 -9.54 -0.34 30.09
CA SER A 179 -10.69 -0.85 29.35
C SER A 179 -10.57 -0.64 27.85
N ILE A 180 -9.98 0.48 27.40
CA ILE A 180 -9.71 0.73 25.97
C ILE A 180 -8.72 -0.31 25.45
N VAL A 181 -7.54 -0.42 26.07
CA VAL A 181 -6.48 -1.31 25.57
C VAL A 181 -6.86 -2.79 25.62
N THR A 182 -7.62 -3.20 26.65
CA THR A 182 -8.15 -4.57 26.74
C THR A 182 -9.15 -4.86 25.61
N ALA A 183 -9.99 -3.89 25.27
CA ALA A 183 -10.93 -4.02 24.16
C ALA A 183 -10.22 -4.05 22.79
N ILE A 184 -9.12 -3.31 22.61
CA ILE A 184 -8.27 -3.40 21.41
C ILE A 184 -7.77 -4.84 21.23
N VAL A 185 -7.23 -5.45 22.29
CA VAL A 185 -6.74 -6.83 22.26
C VAL A 185 -7.88 -7.81 21.97
N ALA A 186 -9.01 -7.68 22.65
CA ALA A 186 -10.17 -8.56 22.43
C ALA A 186 -10.68 -8.49 20.99
N ALA A 187 -10.80 -7.29 20.43
CA ALA A 187 -11.21 -7.07 19.05
C ALA A 187 -10.18 -7.56 18.04
N PHE A 188 -8.88 -7.32 18.30
CA PHE A 188 -7.81 -7.82 17.45
C PHE A 188 -7.88 -9.34 17.33
N TYR A 189 -7.97 -10.06 18.46
CA TYR A 189 -8.05 -11.53 18.45
C TYR A 189 -9.38 -12.07 17.93
N THR A 190 -10.48 -11.34 18.13
CA THR A 190 -11.77 -11.66 17.49
C THR A 190 -11.60 -11.63 15.96
N THR A 191 -11.02 -10.56 15.43
CA THR A 191 -10.85 -10.36 13.99
C THR A 191 -9.78 -11.29 13.41
N TYR A 192 -8.72 -11.57 14.17
CA TYR A 192 -7.73 -12.59 13.85
C TYR A 192 -8.36 -13.98 13.74
N GLY A 193 -9.32 -14.33 14.61
CA GLY A 193 -10.05 -15.59 14.52
C GLY A 193 -11.01 -15.65 13.32
N THR A 194 -11.76 -14.59 13.07
CA THR A 194 -12.76 -14.56 11.99
C THR A 194 -12.15 -14.51 10.59
N ARG A 195 -10.87 -14.18 10.44
CA ARG A 195 -10.15 -14.16 9.15
C ARG A 195 -10.21 -15.50 8.40
N HIS A 196 -10.34 -16.61 9.12
CA HIS A 196 -10.40 -17.96 8.54
C HIS A 196 -11.75 -18.27 7.89
N ILE A 197 -12.77 -17.45 8.11
CA ILE A 197 -14.09 -17.59 7.49
C ILE A 197 -14.00 -17.24 6.00
N GLN A 198 -14.28 -18.19 5.12
CA GLN A 198 -14.26 -18.02 3.65
C GLN A 198 -15.53 -17.31 3.13
N SER A 199 -15.85 -16.15 3.72
CA SER A 199 -17.06 -15.35 3.43
C SER A 199 -16.83 -13.90 3.88
N GLU A 200 -17.66 -12.98 3.43
CA GLU A 200 -17.70 -11.59 3.93
C GLU A 200 -18.01 -11.50 5.43
N TRP A 201 -18.56 -12.56 6.03
CA TRP A 201 -18.71 -12.64 7.48
C TRP A 201 -17.38 -12.60 8.23
N SER A 202 -16.24 -12.84 7.57
CA SER A 202 -14.90 -12.66 8.15
C SER A 202 -14.68 -11.26 8.73
N TRP A 203 -15.13 -10.20 8.04
CA TRP A 203 -14.99 -8.82 8.49
C TRP A 203 -16.30 -8.21 9.01
N ARG A 204 -17.48 -8.70 8.58
CA ARG A 204 -18.77 -8.23 9.11
C ARG A 204 -19.02 -8.67 10.55
N LEU A 205 -18.62 -9.90 10.92
CA LEU A 205 -18.87 -10.44 12.26
C LEU A 205 -18.14 -9.63 13.35
N PRO A 206 -16.86 -9.25 13.21
CA PRO A 206 -16.21 -8.34 14.16
C PRO A 206 -16.95 -7.00 14.34
N PHE A 207 -17.40 -6.36 13.26
CA PHE A 207 -18.21 -5.14 13.35
C PHE A 207 -19.57 -5.36 14.04
N LEU A 208 -20.16 -6.55 13.91
CA LEU A 208 -21.38 -6.90 14.64
C LEU A 208 -21.10 -7.12 16.13
N VAL A 209 -20.03 -7.85 16.47
CA VAL A 209 -19.65 -8.15 17.86
C VAL A 209 -19.32 -6.87 18.63
N GLN A 210 -18.81 -5.82 17.98
CA GLN A 210 -18.54 -4.53 18.63
C GLN A 210 -19.79 -3.86 19.23
N MET A 211 -21.00 -4.27 18.80
CA MET A 211 -22.25 -3.79 19.38
C MET A 211 -22.50 -4.36 20.78
N ALA A 212 -21.90 -5.49 21.13
CA ALA A 212 -22.10 -6.14 22.43
C ALA A 212 -21.72 -5.25 23.63
N PRO A 213 -20.51 -4.66 23.74
CA PRO A 213 -20.18 -3.77 24.85
C PRO A 213 -21.10 -2.54 24.92
N ALA A 214 -21.54 -2.01 23.77
CA ALA A 214 -22.47 -0.89 23.71
C ALA A 214 -23.88 -1.27 24.22
N LEU A 215 -24.40 -2.45 23.84
CA LEU A 215 -25.68 -2.96 24.31
C LEU A 215 -25.66 -3.26 25.81
N ILE A 216 -24.58 -3.87 26.30
CA ILE A 216 -24.38 -4.12 27.74
C ILE A 216 -24.42 -2.78 28.49
N LEU A 217 -23.61 -1.81 28.05
CA LEU A 217 -23.59 -0.47 28.66
C LEU A 217 -24.97 0.20 28.61
N GLY A 218 -25.63 0.20 27.46
CA GLY A 218 -26.97 0.77 27.29
C GLY A 218 -28.02 0.14 28.20
N ALA A 219 -27.95 -1.17 28.43
CA ALA A 219 -28.85 -1.86 29.36
C ALA A 219 -28.57 -1.49 30.82
N GLY A 220 -27.31 -1.25 31.21
CA GLY A 220 -26.96 -0.94 32.60
C GLY A 220 -27.04 0.54 33.00
N VAL A 221 -26.96 1.47 32.05
CA VAL A 221 -27.00 2.92 32.32
C VAL A 221 -28.25 3.39 33.08
N PRO A 222 -29.47 2.87 32.84
CA PRO A 222 -30.65 3.20 33.65
C PRO A 222 -30.48 2.92 35.15
N PHE A 223 -29.62 1.95 35.52
CA PHE A 223 -29.34 1.57 36.91
C PHE A 223 -28.21 2.40 37.54
N LEU A 224 -27.45 3.15 36.74
CA LEU A 224 -26.40 4.02 37.24
C LEU A 224 -27.00 5.22 38.00
N PRO A 225 -26.40 5.61 39.16
CA PRO A 225 -26.82 6.78 39.90
C PRO A 225 -26.55 8.06 39.09
N TYR A 226 -27.33 9.11 39.36
CA TYR A 226 -27.02 10.44 38.83
C TYR A 226 -25.70 10.98 39.39
N SER A 227 -25.08 11.93 38.70
CA SER A 227 -23.95 12.67 39.26
C SER A 227 -24.45 13.59 40.39
N PRO A 228 -23.90 13.51 41.62
CA PRO A 228 -24.25 14.42 42.71
C PRO A 228 -23.99 15.88 42.34
N ARG A 229 -22.86 16.14 41.66
CA ARG A 229 -22.48 17.48 41.17
C ARG A 229 -23.46 18.01 40.14
N TRP A 230 -23.97 17.17 39.23
CA TRP A 230 -25.00 17.56 38.27
C TRP A 230 -26.32 17.90 38.95
N LEU A 231 -26.73 17.11 39.95
CA LEU A 231 -27.96 17.37 40.70
C LEU A 231 -27.87 18.71 41.45
N ALA A 232 -26.75 18.99 42.12
CA ALA A 232 -26.51 20.27 42.76
C ALA A 232 -26.50 21.44 41.75
N SER A 233 -25.91 21.26 40.56
CA SER A 233 -25.94 22.30 39.52
C SER A 233 -27.35 22.61 38.99
N ARG A 234 -28.26 21.64 39.07
CA ARG A 234 -29.69 21.80 38.78
C ARG A 234 -30.54 22.29 39.97
N GLY A 235 -29.94 22.54 41.13
CA GLY A 235 -30.65 22.96 42.34
C GLY A 235 -31.42 21.82 43.03
N ARG A 236 -31.11 20.56 42.71
CA ARG A 236 -31.73 19.36 43.29
C ARG A 236 -30.86 18.82 44.43
N ASP A 237 -30.63 19.66 45.44
CA ASP A 237 -29.65 19.40 46.51
C ASP A 237 -30.00 18.20 47.39
N ASP A 238 -31.28 17.98 47.69
CA ASP A 238 -31.76 16.84 48.49
C ASP A 238 -31.52 15.50 47.79
N GLU A 239 -31.73 15.47 46.47
CA GLU A 239 -31.44 14.30 45.65
C GLU A 239 -29.93 14.07 45.53
N ALA A 240 -29.14 15.15 45.43
CA ALA A 240 -27.68 15.06 45.43
C ALA A 240 -27.16 14.39 46.71
N LEU A 241 -27.72 14.76 47.88
CA LEU A 241 -27.36 14.14 49.17
C LEU A 241 -27.75 12.67 49.21
N LYS A 242 -28.96 12.30 48.79
CA LYS A 242 -29.43 10.89 48.74
C LYS A 242 -28.53 10.04 47.84
N VAL A 243 -28.16 10.55 46.67
CA VAL A 243 -27.28 9.83 45.75
C VAL A 243 -25.87 9.72 46.31
N LEU A 244 -25.36 10.76 46.97
CA LEU A 244 -24.04 10.72 47.62
C LEU A 244 -24.00 9.69 48.76
N CYS A 245 -25.05 9.61 49.59
CA CYS A 245 -25.21 8.56 50.60
C CYS A 245 -25.16 7.16 49.97
N LYS A 246 -25.86 6.97 48.84
CA LYS A 246 -25.84 5.72 48.08
C LYS A 246 -24.45 5.40 47.53
N LEU A 247 -23.74 6.39 47.01
CA LEU A 247 -22.39 6.21 46.47
C LEU A 247 -21.38 5.83 47.56
N ARG A 248 -21.41 6.52 48.70
CA ARG A 248 -20.49 6.30 49.82
C ARG A 248 -20.90 5.12 50.71
N GLN A 249 -22.12 4.59 50.56
CA GLN A 249 -22.69 3.55 51.42
C GLN A 249 -22.68 3.95 52.91
N LEU A 250 -22.96 5.23 53.17
CA LEU A 250 -22.96 5.85 54.49
C LEU A 250 -24.26 6.65 54.71
N PRO A 251 -24.74 6.79 55.95
CA PRO A 251 -25.94 7.57 56.25
C PRO A 251 -25.70 9.06 56.02
N ALA A 252 -26.78 9.81 55.78
CA ALA A 252 -26.75 11.26 55.57
C ALA A 252 -26.23 12.06 56.77
N THR A 253 -26.17 11.46 57.95
CA THR A 253 -25.63 12.04 59.18
C THR A 253 -24.12 11.87 59.33
N ASP A 254 -23.47 11.06 58.49
CA ASP A 254 -22.02 10.87 58.54
C ASP A 254 -21.32 12.18 58.13
N ARG A 255 -20.39 12.63 58.98
CA ARG A 255 -19.64 13.88 58.78
C ARG A 255 -18.95 13.92 57.43
N ARG A 256 -18.43 12.80 56.92
CA ARG A 256 -17.71 12.74 55.63
C ARG A 256 -18.63 13.04 54.46
N VAL A 257 -19.84 12.46 54.47
CA VAL A 257 -20.85 12.69 53.43
C VAL A 257 -21.35 14.13 53.45
N LEU A 258 -21.58 14.68 54.64
CA LEU A 258 -22.01 16.08 54.80
C LEU A 258 -20.94 17.06 54.34
N CYS A 259 -19.68 16.85 54.71
CA CYS A 259 -18.56 17.66 54.25
C CYS A 259 -18.45 17.64 52.72
N GLU A 260 -18.42 16.46 52.10
CA GLU A 260 -18.33 16.33 50.64
C GLU A 260 -19.56 16.95 49.93
N TRP A 261 -20.76 16.80 50.47
CA TRP A 261 -21.96 17.43 49.92
C TRP A 261 -21.90 18.96 49.98
N LEU A 262 -21.44 19.53 51.10
CA LEU A 262 -21.25 20.98 51.25
C LEU A 262 -20.16 21.50 50.31
N GLU A 263 -19.06 20.77 50.15
CA GLU A 263 -18.00 21.08 49.20
C GLU A 263 -18.53 21.14 47.76
N ILE A 264 -19.29 20.13 47.32
CA ILE A 264 -19.90 20.11 45.99
C ILE A 264 -20.85 21.29 45.78
N ARG A 265 -21.68 21.63 46.77
CA ARG A 265 -22.60 22.76 46.69
C ARG A 265 -21.86 24.09 46.62
N SER A 266 -20.85 24.27 47.45
CA SER A 266 -20.01 25.47 47.44
C SER A 266 -19.25 25.63 46.12
N GLU A 267 -18.72 24.54 45.55
CA GLU A 267 -18.05 24.54 44.25
C GLU A 267 -19.01 24.98 43.13
N VAL A 268 -20.22 24.42 43.12
CA VAL A 268 -21.25 24.73 42.10
C VAL A 268 -21.74 26.18 42.23
N ALA A 269 -21.98 26.66 43.45
CA ALA A 269 -22.39 28.04 43.70
C ALA A 269 -21.30 29.02 43.23
N PHE A 270 -20.06 28.80 43.65
CA PHE A 270 -18.91 29.60 43.25
C PHE A 270 -18.74 29.62 41.71
N CYS A 271 -18.90 28.47 41.03
CA CYS A 271 -18.81 28.42 39.58
C CYS A 271 -19.92 29.22 38.88
N LYS A 272 -21.15 29.22 39.42
CA LYS A 272 -22.27 30.00 38.88
C LYS A 272 -22.05 31.50 39.06
N GLU A 273 -21.65 31.93 40.27
CA GLU A 273 -21.34 33.32 40.57
C GLU A 273 -20.18 33.84 39.72
N GLN A 274 -19.07 33.09 39.65
CA GLN A 274 -17.94 33.44 38.81
C GLN A 274 -18.32 33.59 37.32
N LEU A 275 -19.22 32.75 36.81
CA LEU A 275 -19.71 32.88 35.44
C LEU A 275 -20.63 34.10 35.26
N ALA A 276 -21.42 34.43 36.28
CA ALA A 276 -22.30 35.59 36.30
C ALA A 276 -21.52 36.91 36.32
N GLU A 277 -20.49 37.02 37.17
CA GLU A 277 -19.59 38.16 37.22
C GLU A 277 -18.81 38.36 35.91
N ARG A 278 -18.37 37.26 35.29
CA ARG A 278 -17.58 37.32 34.05
C ARG A 278 -18.38 37.71 32.83
N HIS A 279 -19.68 37.40 32.81
CA HIS A 279 -20.57 37.64 31.67
C HIS A 279 -21.93 38.18 32.14
N PRO A 280 -21.98 39.42 32.66
CA PRO A 280 -23.20 40.00 33.22
C PRO A 280 -24.26 40.26 32.15
N SER A 281 -23.85 40.53 30.91
CA SER A 281 -24.74 40.79 29.77
C SER A 281 -25.45 39.54 29.19
N LEU A 282 -25.17 38.35 29.73
CA LEU A 282 -25.68 37.07 29.22
C LEU A 282 -26.49 36.28 30.28
N GLN A 283 -26.96 36.94 31.34
CA GLN A 283 -27.73 36.30 32.42
C GLN A 283 -29.21 36.09 32.11
N ASP A 284 -29.70 36.60 30.98
CA ASP A 284 -31.11 36.42 30.60
C ASP A 284 -31.46 34.94 30.39
N PRO A 285 -32.68 34.50 30.76
CA PRO A 285 -33.12 33.11 30.61
C PRO A 285 -33.36 32.68 29.15
N SER A 286 -33.13 33.57 28.18
CA SER A 286 -33.34 33.29 26.75
C SER A 286 -32.45 32.14 26.27
N LEU A 287 -32.95 31.34 25.32
CA LEU A 287 -32.20 30.24 24.73
C LEU A 287 -30.91 30.75 24.05
N THR A 288 -30.97 31.92 23.42
CA THR A 288 -29.85 32.61 22.78
C THR A 288 -28.78 33.00 23.78
N SER A 289 -29.17 33.56 24.93
CA SER A 289 -28.24 33.95 26.00
C SER A 289 -27.56 32.71 26.60
N ARG A 290 -28.30 31.62 26.82
CA ARG A 290 -27.72 30.33 27.28
C ARG A 290 -26.73 29.72 26.28
N MET A 291 -27.02 29.78 24.98
CA MET A 291 -26.09 29.30 23.94
C MET A 291 -24.84 30.17 23.89
N LYS A 292 -24.99 31.50 23.88
CA LYS A 292 -23.86 32.44 23.92
C LYS A 292 -23.02 32.24 25.18
N LEU A 293 -23.63 32.10 26.35
CA LEU A 293 -22.93 31.87 27.62
C LEU A 293 -22.09 30.59 27.60
N ASN A 294 -22.58 29.52 26.96
CA ASN A 294 -21.78 28.31 26.76
C ASN A 294 -20.57 28.58 25.87
N ILE A 295 -20.76 29.21 24.70
CA ILE A 295 -19.69 29.55 23.76
C ILE A 295 -18.63 30.44 24.41
N VAL A 296 -19.05 31.52 25.07
CA VAL A 296 -18.11 32.42 25.75
C VAL A 296 -17.43 31.71 26.93
N GLY A 297 -18.13 30.79 27.58
CA GLY A 297 -17.54 29.90 28.57
C GLY A 297 -16.39 29.05 28.02
N TYR A 298 -16.45 28.62 26.75
CA TYR A 298 -15.33 27.95 26.08
C TYR A 298 -14.19 28.93 25.77
N LEU A 299 -14.50 30.19 25.45
CA LEU A 299 -13.50 31.24 25.26
C LEU A 299 -12.77 31.61 26.56
N ASP A 300 -13.41 31.46 27.72
CA ASP A 300 -12.79 31.69 29.03
C ASP A 300 -11.56 30.79 29.29
N CYS A 301 -11.43 29.65 28.59
CA CYS A 301 -10.25 28.81 28.67
C CYS A 301 -8.98 29.49 28.11
N PHE A 302 -9.14 30.50 27.26
CA PHE A 302 -8.02 31.24 26.65
C PHE A 302 -7.75 32.59 27.34
N ARG A 303 -8.48 32.93 28.40
CA ARG A 303 -8.24 34.15 29.19
C ARG A 303 -6.96 34.05 30.03
N PRO A 304 -6.37 35.21 30.42
CA PRO A 304 -5.27 35.27 31.38
C PRO A 304 -5.60 34.47 32.65
N GLY A 305 -4.67 33.59 33.07
CA GLY A 305 -4.84 32.67 34.21
C GLY A 305 -5.18 31.23 33.82
N ALA A 306 -5.98 31.00 32.77
CA ALA A 306 -6.33 29.67 32.28
C ALA A 306 -5.55 29.27 31.01
N TRP A 307 -5.12 30.24 30.19
CA TRP A 307 -4.52 30.00 28.87
C TRP A 307 -3.35 29.01 28.90
N LYS A 308 -2.44 29.10 29.89
CA LYS A 308 -1.28 28.20 30.03
C LYS A 308 -1.72 26.75 30.27
N ARG A 309 -2.73 26.55 31.11
CA ARG A 309 -3.30 25.22 31.42
C ARG A 309 -3.95 24.62 30.18
N THR A 310 -4.68 25.44 29.43
CA THR A 310 -5.30 25.06 28.16
C THR A 310 -4.27 24.63 27.12
N HIS A 311 -3.18 25.40 26.96
CA HIS A 311 -2.11 25.06 26.01
C HIS A 311 -1.36 23.78 26.41
N VAL A 312 -1.08 23.59 27.70
CA VAL A 312 -0.46 22.35 28.19
C VAL A 312 -1.38 21.15 27.93
N GLY A 313 -2.67 21.26 28.22
CA GLY A 313 -3.63 20.18 27.99
C GLY A 313 -3.77 19.82 26.50
N ILE A 314 -3.92 20.82 25.62
CA ILE A 314 -4.00 20.63 24.17
C ILE A 314 -2.67 20.06 23.65
N GLY A 315 -1.54 20.61 24.08
CA GLY A 315 -0.21 20.16 23.69
C GLY A 315 0.08 18.71 24.08
N LEU A 316 -0.31 18.29 25.29
CA LEU A 316 -0.16 16.89 25.73
C LEU A 316 -0.90 15.92 24.80
N MET A 317 -2.14 16.25 24.42
CA MET A 317 -2.92 15.42 23.50
C MET A 317 -2.37 15.47 22.08
N PHE A 318 -1.90 16.63 21.60
CA PHE A 318 -1.20 16.73 20.32
C PHE A 318 0.03 15.81 20.28
N PHE A 319 0.92 15.90 21.27
CA PHE A 319 2.13 15.08 21.30
C PHE A 319 1.83 13.60 21.50
N GLN A 320 0.82 13.23 22.29
CA GLN A 320 0.39 11.83 22.41
C GLN A 320 0.06 11.22 21.04
N GLN A 321 -0.64 11.97 20.18
CA GLN A 321 -1.02 11.51 18.84
C GLN A 321 0.16 11.52 17.86
N PHE A 322 0.95 12.59 17.85
CA PHE A 322 2.08 12.77 16.92
C PHE A 322 3.30 11.92 17.25
N VAL A 323 3.35 11.30 18.43
CA VAL A 323 4.26 10.19 18.72
C VAL A 323 4.00 8.97 17.81
N GLY A 324 2.84 8.89 17.14
CA GLY A 324 2.56 7.91 16.10
C GLY A 324 1.89 6.63 16.59
N ILE A 325 1.34 6.62 17.82
CA ILE A 325 0.74 5.41 18.40
C ILE A 325 -0.42 4.84 17.58
N ASN A 326 -1.29 5.70 17.05
CA ASN A 326 -2.44 5.23 16.28
C ASN A 326 -2.05 4.70 14.89
N ALA A 327 -0.94 5.18 14.32
CA ALA A 327 -0.35 4.55 13.13
C ALA A 327 0.03 3.09 13.42
N LEU A 328 0.57 2.82 14.62
CA LEU A 328 0.91 1.46 15.05
C LEU A 328 -0.34 0.62 15.32
N ILE A 329 -1.32 1.13 16.05
CA ILE A 329 -2.52 0.34 16.38
C ILE A 329 -3.30 -0.02 15.10
N TYR A 330 -3.58 0.95 14.23
CA TYR A 330 -4.38 0.73 13.02
C TYR A 330 -3.65 -0.03 11.91
N TYR A 331 -2.34 0.20 11.77
CA TYR A 331 -1.58 -0.32 10.63
C TYR A 331 -0.44 -1.25 11.04
N SER A 332 -0.44 -1.78 12.28
CA SER A 332 0.64 -2.67 12.75
C SER A 332 0.93 -3.83 11.82
N PRO A 333 -0.06 -4.55 11.23
CA PRO A 333 0.28 -5.65 10.32
C PRO A 333 1.02 -5.12 9.08
N THR A 334 0.66 -3.92 8.62
CA THR A 334 1.34 -3.27 7.50
C THR A 334 2.77 -2.86 7.90
N LEU A 335 2.95 -2.29 9.09
CA LEU A 335 4.25 -1.85 9.61
C LEU A 335 5.20 -3.01 9.93
N PHE A 336 4.74 -4.10 10.55
CA PHE A 336 5.55 -5.32 10.68
C PHE A 336 5.88 -5.93 9.32
N GLY A 337 5.03 -5.74 8.32
CA GLY A 337 5.35 -6.06 6.94
C GLY A 337 6.64 -5.40 6.45
N THR A 338 6.84 -4.12 6.77
CA THR A 338 7.99 -3.34 6.31
C THR A 338 9.34 -3.82 6.88
N MET A 339 9.27 -4.59 7.97
CA MET A 339 10.42 -5.22 8.63
C MET A 339 10.72 -6.63 8.06
N GLY A 340 10.10 -7.03 6.94
CA GLY A 340 10.37 -8.28 6.24
C GLY A 340 9.66 -9.52 6.82
N LEU A 341 8.73 -9.36 7.76
CA LEU A 341 7.96 -10.47 8.31
C LEU A 341 6.90 -10.94 7.31
N ASN A 342 6.66 -12.26 7.25
CA ASN A 342 5.64 -12.87 6.39
C ASN A 342 4.21 -12.56 6.89
N TYR A 343 3.17 -12.99 6.14
CA TYR A 343 1.76 -12.66 6.46
C TYR A 343 1.30 -13.10 7.85
N GLU A 344 1.60 -14.33 8.25
CA GLU A 344 1.18 -14.83 9.56
C GLU A 344 1.95 -14.14 10.69
N MET A 345 3.28 -14.05 10.55
CA MET A 345 4.13 -13.49 11.59
C MET A 345 3.85 -12.00 11.84
N ARG A 346 3.48 -11.22 10.81
CA ARG A 346 3.09 -9.81 11.03
C ARG A 346 1.83 -9.69 11.90
N LEU A 347 0.89 -10.62 11.76
CA LEU A 347 -0.37 -10.59 12.51
C LEU A 347 -0.13 -11.07 13.93
N ASP A 348 0.69 -12.08 14.11
CA ASP A 348 1.10 -12.56 15.43
C ASP A 348 1.82 -11.45 16.22
N MET A 349 2.81 -10.79 15.60
CA MET A 349 3.55 -9.69 16.23
C MET A 349 2.68 -8.47 16.51
N SER A 350 1.70 -8.16 15.65
CA SER A 350 0.66 -7.15 15.94
C SER A 350 -0.15 -7.48 17.18
N GLY A 351 -0.55 -8.74 17.36
CA GLY A 351 -1.24 -9.21 18.55
C GLY A 351 -0.38 -9.08 19.81
N VAL A 352 0.89 -9.52 19.74
CA VAL A 352 1.87 -9.38 20.82
C VAL A 352 2.08 -7.92 21.21
N MET A 353 2.19 -7.02 20.23
CA MET A 353 2.31 -5.58 20.47
C MET A 353 1.13 -5.05 21.29
N ASN A 354 -0.11 -5.43 20.95
CA ASN A 354 -1.29 -5.01 21.70
C ASN A 354 -1.30 -5.59 23.13
N ILE A 355 -0.84 -6.84 23.34
CA ILE A 355 -0.69 -7.42 24.68
C ILE A 355 0.34 -6.65 25.51
N CYS A 356 1.49 -6.29 24.91
CA CYS A 356 2.51 -5.47 25.56
C CYS A 356 1.91 -4.16 26.08
N GLN A 357 1.03 -3.51 25.31
CA GLN A 357 0.35 -2.29 25.75
C GLN A 357 -0.49 -2.50 27.01
N VAL A 358 -1.25 -3.60 27.08
CA VAL A 358 -2.06 -3.92 28.26
C VAL A 358 -1.18 -4.09 29.50
N VAL A 359 -0.11 -4.90 29.38
CA VAL A 359 0.85 -5.14 30.47
C VAL A 359 1.48 -3.83 30.94
N ALA A 360 1.87 -2.97 30.01
CA ALA A 360 2.45 -1.67 30.32
C ALA A 360 1.45 -0.70 30.98
N CYS A 361 0.18 -0.74 30.57
CA CYS A 361 -0.87 0.07 31.19
C CYS A 361 -1.09 -0.32 32.66
N PHE A 362 -1.03 -1.62 32.98
CA PHE A 362 -1.05 -2.09 34.38
C PHE A 362 0.13 -1.54 35.18
N PHE A 363 1.33 -1.51 34.59
CA PHE A 363 2.50 -0.92 35.23
C PHE A 363 2.35 0.59 35.46
N SER A 364 1.68 1.30 34.54
CA SER A 364 1.47 2.74 34.66
C SER A 364 0.67 3.13 35.91
N LEU A 365 -0.33 2.33 36.30
CA LEU A 365 -1.10 2.53 37.54
C LEU A 365 -0.18 2.67 38.76
N TRP A 366 0.83 1.82 38.86
CA TRP A 366 1.81 1.86 39.94
C TRP A 366 2.84 3.00 39.76
N ALA A 367 3.29 3.23 38.52
CA ALA A 367 4.35 4.20 38.24
C ALA A 367 3.90 5.65 38.48
N MET A 368 2.67 6.01 38.07
CA MET A 368 2.15 7.39 38.14
C MET A 368 2.09 7.95 39.57
N ASP A 369 1.79 7.08 40.54
CA ASP A 369 1.70 7.45 41.94
C ASP A 369 3.08 7.54 42.60
N ARG A 370 4.06 6.72 42.16
CA ARG A 370 5.38 6.67 42.78
C ARG A 370 6.37 7.71 42.24
N PHE A 371 6.38 7.93 40.92
CA PHE A 371 7.36 8.79 40.26
C PHE A 371 6.79 10.13 39.81
N GLY A 372 5.47 10.31 39.89
CA GLY A 372 4.78 11.49 39.40
C GLY A 372 4.71 11.55 37.87
N ARG A 373 3.88 12.47 37.35
CA ARG A 373 3.49 12.48 35.92
C ARG A 373 4.60 13.04 35.01
N ARG A 374 5.24 14.15 35.39
CA ARG A 374 6.24 14.84 34.56
C ARG A 374 7.50 14.01 34.30
N PRO A 375 8.15 13.36 35.29
CA PRO A 375 9.32 12.52 35.04
C PRO A 375 9.02 11.35 34.11
N LEU A 376 7.84 10.71 34.27
CA LEU A 376 7.41 9.62 33.41
C LEU A 376 7.21 10.05 31.95
N LEU A 377 6.58 11.19 31.71
CA LEU A 377 6.43 11.73 30.34
C LEU A 377 7.79 12.03 29.68
N LEU A 378 8.73 12.62 30.43
CA LEU A 378 10.07 12.92 29.91
C LEU A 378 10.88 11.65 29.63
N ALA A 379 10.94 10.72 30.59
CA ALA A 379 11.67 9.46 30.45
C ALA A 379 11.07 8.59 29.33
N GLY A 380 9.74 8.50 29.28
CA GLY A 380 9.03 7.80 28.21
C GLY A 380 9.28 8.43 26.84
N GLY A 381 9.30 9.77 26.76
CA GLY A 381 9.62 10.49 25.53
C GLY A 381 11.02 10.14 25.00
N ILE A 382 12.03 10.13 25.87
CA ILE A 382 13.41 9.77 25.49
C ILE A 382 13.48 8.32 24.99
N CYS A 383 12.88 7.37 25.72
CA CYS A 383 12.89 5.96 25.33
C CYS A 383 12.18 5.73 23.99
N MET A 384 11.07 6.43 23.75
CA MET A 384 10.33 6.37 22.48
C MET A 384 11.11 6.97 21.30
N VAL A 385 11.83 8.08 21.52
CA VAL A 385 12.71 8.69 20.50
C VAL A 385 13.84 7.75 20.12
N ILE A 386 14.51 7.14 21.11
CA ILE A 386 15.58 6.16 20.88
C ILE A 386 15.04 4.99 20.05
N SER A 387 13.88 4.45 20.42
CA SER A 387 13.25 3.33 19.71
C SER A 387 12.94 3.69 18.25
N HIS A 388 12.30 4.84 18.02
CA HIS A 388 12.00 5.32 16.67
C HIS A 388 13.26 5.57 15.84
N PHE A 389 14.29 6.16 16.43
CA PHE A 389 15.55 6.42 15.73
C PHE A 389 16.23 5.12 15.28
N ILE A 390 16.29 4.12 16.16
CA ILE A 390 16.87 2.81 15.84
C ILE A 390 16.07 2.13 14.73
N ILE A 391 14.74 2.10 14.84
CA ILE A 391 13.87 1.52 13.80
C ILE A 391 14.07 2.25 12.47
N ALA A 392 14.10 3.58 12.47
CA ALA A 392 14.29 4.38 11.25
C ALA A 392 15.64 4.10 10.57
N VAL A 393 16.72 3.95 11.35
CA VAL A 393 18.05 3.60 10.82
C VAL A 393 18.08 2.18 10.27
N LEU A 394 17.56 1.19 11.01
CA LEU A 394 17.58 -0.22 10.60
C LEU A 394 16.72 -0.43 9.35
N VAL A 395 15.48 0.06 9.35
CA VAL A 395 14.58 -0.05 8.20
C VAL A 395 15.10 0.78 7.03
N GLY A 396 15.61 1.99 7.27
CA GLY A 396 16.17 2.84 6.20
C GLY A 396 17.37 2.21 5.49
N LYS A 397 18.24 1.50 6.22
CA LYS A 397 19.47 0.91 5.68
C LYS A 397 19.27 -0.49 5.09
N PHE A 398 18.47 -1.35 5.73
CA PHE A 398 18.43 -2.78 5.44
C PHE A 398 17.12 -3.28 4.81
N ARG A 399 16.16 -2.39 4.50
CA ARG A 399 14.83 -2.78 3.95
C ARG A 399 14.85 -3.70 2.73
N ASN A 400 15.90 -3.60 1.90
CA ASN A 400 16.02 -4.38 0.65
C ASN A 400 16.79 -5.71 0.86
N GLU A 401 17.32 -5.96 2.05
CA GLU A 401 18.26 -7.07 2.35
C GLU A 401 17.78 -7.96 3.52
N TRP A 402 16.53 -7.84 3.97
CA TRP A 402 15.98 -8.59 5.11
C TRP A 402 16.15 -10.11 5.01
N ALA A 403 16.21 -10.67 3.80
CA ALA A 403 16.48 -12.08 3.56
C ALA A 403 17.88 -12.53 4.07
N THR A 404 18.86 -11.63 4.07
CA THR A 404 20.23 -11.88 4.55
C THR A 404 20.50 -11.29 5.94
N ARG A 405 19.66 -10.35 6.40
CA ARG A 405 19.83 -9.54 7.62
C ARG A 405 18.67 -9.73 8.60
N GLN A 406 18.41 -10.98 8.98
CA GLN A 406 17.28 -11.32 9.85
C GLN A 406 17.44 -10.76 11.28
N ALA A 407 18.66 -10.66 11.80
CA ALA A 407 18.90 -10.14 13.15
C ALA A 407 18.49 -8.66 13.28
N GLU A 408 18.78 -7.85 12.26
CA GLU A 408 18.43 -6.45 12.18
C GLU A 408 16.90 -6.24 12.03
N ALA A 409 16.22 -7.13 11.29
CA ALA A 409 14.76 -7.15 11.20
C ALA A 409 14.12 -7.40 12.58
N TRP A 410 14.55 -8.46 13.28
CA TRP A 410 14.06 -8.79 14.62
C TRP A 410 14.42 -7.74 15.68
N THR A 411 15.55 -7.06 15.52
CA THR A 411 15.91 -5.92 16.36
C THR A 411 14.90 -4.78 16.16
N SER A 412 14.49 -4.49 14.93
CA SER A 412 13.47 -3.48 14.64
C SER A 412 12.12 -3.84 15.28
N VAL A 413 11.72 -5.11 15.22
CA VAL A 413 10.53 -5.64 15.91
C VAL A 413 10.63 -5.45 17.42
N ALA A 414 11.77 -5.81 18.04
CA ALA A 414 11.99 -5.68 19.47
C ALA A 414 11.89 -4.22 19.95
N PHE A 415 12.48 -3.28 19.21
CA PHE A 415 12.37 -1.86 19.53
C PHE A 415 10.96 -1.31 19.32
N LEU A 416 10.17 -1.88 18.40
CA LEU A 416 8.77 -1.50 18.24
C LEU A 416 7.90 -1.99 19.42
N LEU A 417 8.15 -3.20 19.91
CA LEU A 417 7.52 -3.71 21.13
C LEU A 417 7.95 -2.90 22.37
N PHE A 418 9.24 -2.54 22.46
CA PHE A 418 9.74 -1.69 23.55
C PHE A 418 9.15 -0.28 23.51
N PHE A 419 8.97 0.29 22.32
CA PHE A 419 8.23 1.53 22.12
C PHE A 419 6.80 1.40 22.67
N MET A 420 6.11 0.30 22.35
CA MET A 420 4.74 0.07 22.81
C MET A 420 4.64 -0.05 24.33
N LEU A 421 5.57 -0.79 24.95
CA LEU A 421 5.68 -0.91 26.41
C LEU A 421 5.92 0.45 27.05
N THR A 422 6.83 1.25 26.50
CA THR A 422 7.14 2.58 27.01
C THR A 422 5.91 3.50 26.89
N PHE A 423 5.25 3.51 25.73
CA PHE A 423 4.06 4.31 25.51
C PHE A 423 2.96 3.97 26.52
N GLY A 424 2.63 2.67 26.67
CA GLY A 424 1.60 2.21 27.60
C GLY A 424 1.91 2.53 29.07
N ALA A 425 3.19 2.49 29.45
CA ALA A 425 3.63 2.82 30.80
C ALA A 425 3.59 4.33 31.10
N THR A 426 3.69 5.18 30.09
CA THR A 426 3.82 6.64 30.27
C THR A 426 2.79 7.46 29.48
N TRP A 427 2.93 7.55 28.16
CA TRP A 427 2.19 8.52 27.32
C TRP A 427 0.76 8.08 26.99
N GLY A 428 0.39 6.82 27.23
CA GLY A 428 -0.99 6.35 27.12
C GLY A 428 -1.91 7.01 28.15
N PRO A 429 -1.81 6.64 29.45
CA PRO A 429 -2.78 7.09 30.46
C PRO A 429 -2.54 8.53 30.96
N ILE A 430 -1.29 9.01 31.03
CA ILE A 430 -0.97 10.29 31.68
C ILE A 430 -1.67 11.49 31.00
N PRO A 431 -1.65 11.64 29.65
CA PRO A 431 -2.33 12.75 28.99
C PRO A 431 -3.85 12.78 29.19
N TRP A 432 -4.48 11.64 29.50
CA TRP A 432 -5.91 11.58 29.80
C TRP A 432 -6.23 11.96 31.26
N ALA A 433 -5.32 11.68 32.19
CA ALA A 433 -5.46 12.08 33.60
C ALA A 433 -5.14 13.58 33.82
N MET A 434 -4.11 14.10 33.15
CA MET A 434 -3.59 15.46 33.37
C MET A 434 -4.62 16.59 33.20
N PRO A 435 -5.51 16.61 32.18
CA PRO A 435 -6.54 17.64 32.04
C PRO A 435 -7.43 17.77 33.29
N ALA A 436 -7.81 16.67 33.92
CA ALA A 436 -8.63 16.71 35.12
C ALA A 436 -7.89 17.33 36.32
N GLU A 437 -6.55 17.20 36.37
CA GLU A 437 -5.68 17.71 37.43
C GLU A 437 -5.26 19.18 37.21
N ILE A 438 -5.06 19.64 35.96
CA ILE A 438 -4.56 21.00 35.69
C ILE A 438 -5.64 22.07 35.61
N PHE A 439 -6.87 21.73 35.21
CA PHE A 439 -7.94 22.71 35.05
C PHE A 439 -8.65 23.04 36.37
N PRO A 440 -8.95 24.33 36.64
CA PRO A 440 -9.79 24.70 37.77
C PRO A 440 -11.21 24.16 37.59
N SER A 441 -11.91 23.91 38.69
CA SER A 441 -13.26 23.31 38.71
C SER A 441 -14.26 23.98 37.76
N SER A 442 -14.24 25.30 37.67
CA SER A 442 -15.15 26.09 36.81
C SER A 442 -14.91 25.93 35.32
N LEU A 443 -13.69 25.57 34.90
CA LEU A 443 -13.31 25.38 33.51
C LEU A 443 -13.04 23.92 33.15
N ARG A 444 -12.99 23.01 34.12
CA ARG A 444 -12.57 21.61 33.94
C ARG A 444 -13.29 20.91 32.80
N ALA A 445 -14.62 20.95 32.77
CA ALA A 445 -15.39 20.27 31.72
C ALA A 445 -15.08 20.81 30.31
N LYS A 446 -14.94 22.14 30.17
CA LYS A 446 -14.66 22.81 28.89
C LYS A 446 -13.20 22.62 28.45
N GLY A 447 -12.28 22.70 29.41
CA GLY A 447 -10.87 22.42 29.21
C GLY A 447 -10.64 20.98 28.75
N MET A 448 -11.26 20.01 29.44
CA MET A 448 -11.25 18.60 29.02
C MET A 448 -11.79 18.43 27.59
N ALA A 449 -12.91 19.07 27.25
CA ALA A 449 -13.45 19.04 25.90
C ALA A 449 -12.44 19.55 24.85
N TYR A 450 -11.71 20.65 25.10
CA TYR A 450 -10.63 21.09 24.19
C TYR A 450 -9.51 20.07 24.05
N THR A 451 -9.07 19.45 25.15
CA THR A 451 -8.02 18.43 25.09
C THR A 451 -8.50 17.20 24.31
N THR A 452 -9.72 16.74 24.52
CA THR A 452 -10.33 15.61 23.80
C THR A 452 -10.52 15.94 22.32
N MET A 453 -10.99 17.15 21.98
CA MET A 453 -11.08 17.60 20.59
C MET A 453 -9.72 17.62 19.91
N SER A 454 -8.69 18.12 20.60
CA SER A 454 -7.31 18.08 20.09
C SER A 454 -6.84 16.64 19.84
N ASN A 455 -7.10 15.72 20.77
CA ASN A 455 -6.78 14.30 20.62
C ASN A 455 -7.39 13.73 19.33
N TRP A 456 -8.71 13.86 19.15
CA TRP A 456 -9.41 13.28 18.01
C TRP A 456 -9.02 13.92 16.67
N LEU A 457 -8.84 15.24 16.64
CA LEU A 457 -8.40 15.93 15.41
C LEU A 457 -7.00 15.49 15.00
N ASN A 458 -6.08 15.36 15.95
CA ASN A 458 -4.71 14.92 15.65
C ASN A 458 -4.67 13.43 15.28
N ASN A 459 -5.51 12.61 15.92
CA ASN A 459 -5.68 11.21 15.55
C ASN A 459 -6.21 11.06 14.11
N PHE A 460 -7.22 11.85 13.74
CA PHE A 460 -7.73 11.92 12.36
C PHE A 460 -6.61 12.22 11.35
N ILE A 461 -5.78 13.22 11.65
CA ILE A 461 -4.64 13.59 10.79
C ILE A 461 -3.68 12.40 10.64
N ILE A 462 -3.24 11.79 11.75
CA ILE A 462 -2.30 10.66 11.72
C ILE A 462 -2.91 9.45 10.99
N GLY A 463 -4.15 9.09 11.29
CA GLY A 463 -4.86 7.99 10.64
C GLY A 463 -4.98 8.17 9.12
N LEU A 464 -5.22 9.41 8.68
CA LEU A 464 -5.35 9.78 7.27
C LEU A 464 -4.00 9.76 6.52
N ILE A 465 -2.95 10.36 7.10
CA ILE A 465 -1.66 10.54 6.42
C ILE A 465 -0.78 9.30 6.46
N THR A 466 -0.99 8.39 7.42
CA THR A 466 -0.09 7.25 7.63
C THR A 466 -0.01 6.33 6.40
N PRO A 467 -1.12 5.83 5.81
CA PRO A 467 -0.99 4.94 4.65
C PRO A 467 -0.38 5.61 3.41
N PRO A 468 -0.75 6.86 3.04
CA PRO A 468 -0.03 7.61 2.00
C PRO A 468 1.46 7.79 2.31
N LEU A 469 1.82 8.07 3.57
CA LEU A 469 3.21 8.22 3.98
C LEU A 469 3.97 6.92 3.77
N ILE A 470 3.45 5.78 4.23
CA ILE A 470 4.07 4.46 4.06
C ILE A 470 4.22 4.14 2.56
N GLN A 471 3.20 4.41 1.73
CA GLN A 471 3.24 4.20 0.29
C GLN A 471 4.27 5.08 -0.44
N ASN A 472 4.34 6.38 -0.11
CA ASN A 472 5.16 7.35 -0.86
C ASN A 472 6.63 7.39 -0.42
N THR A 473 6.95 7.03 0.82
CA THR A 473 8.32 7.09 1.35
C THR A 473 9.16 5.84 1.05
N GLY A 474 8.61 4.86 0.32
CA GLY A 474 9.27 3.58 0.08
C GLY A 474 9.46 2.76 1.35
N PHE A 475 8.74 3.06 2.45
CA PHE A 475 8.67 2.20 3.62
C PHE A 475 7.65 1.06 3.42
N ALA A 476 6.68 1.20 2.51
CA ALA A 476 5.82 0.11 2.03
C ALA A 476 6.55 -0.99 1.23
N SER A 477 7.81 -0.76 0.85
CA SER A 477 8.56 -1.61 -0.10
C SER A 477 8.96 -2.98 0.44
N ALA A 478 8.68 -3.27 1.71
CA ALA A 478 8.78 -4.62 2.24
C ALA A 478 7.37 -5.23 2.32
N ARG A 479 6.92 -5.78 1.20
CA ARG A 479 6.06 -6.98 1.09
C ARG A 479 5.94 -7.45 -0.37
N PRO A 480 5.64 -8.75 -0.55
CA PRO A 480 5.80 -9.45 -1.82
C PRO A 480 4.78 -8.94 -2.85
N THR A 481 5.28 -8.67 -4.06
CA THR A 481 4.55 -8.71 -5.33
C THR A 481 3.10 -8.21 -5.28
N ALA A 482 2.94 -6.88 -5.32
CA ALA A 482 1.77 -6.25 -5.92
C ALA A 482 2.17 -4.86 -6.40
N CYS A 483 2.32 -4.73 -7.72
CA CYS A 483 2.65 -3.49 -8.41
C CYS A 483 1.64 -2.39 -8.08
N LYS A 484 2.14 -1.20 -7.75
CA LYS A 484 1.36 0.03 -7.87
C LYS A 484 2.16 1.14 -8.52
N ALA A 485 1.69 1.48 -9.72
CA ALA A 485 2.03 2.67 -10.47
C ALA A 485 1.87 3.93 -9.59
N SER A 486 2.95 4.68 -9.40
CA SER A 486 2.91 6.02 -8.82
C SER A 486 2.74 7.04 -9.94
N SER A 487 1.53 7.60 -10.04
CA SER A 487 1.30 8.88 -10.70
C SER A 487 1.90 10.00 -9.83
N GLY A 488 3.09 10.45 -10.18
CA GLY A 488 3.75 11.59 -9.55
C GLY A 488 4.77 12.16 -10.52
N SER A 489 4.53 13.40 -10.94
CA SER A 489 5.35 14.18 -11.87
C SER A 489 6.76 14.42 -11.34
N GLY A 490 7.62 13.42 -11.44
CA GLY A 490 9.07 13.55 -11.36
C GLY A 490 9.64 13.62 -12.76
N LYS A 491 10.45 14.64 -13.06
CA LYS A 491 11.19 14.73 -14.31
C LYS A 491 12.00 13.44 -14.52
N TRP A 492 11.61 12.66 -15.52
CA TRP A 492 12.26 11.43 -15.92
C TRP A 492 13.69 11.73 -16.38
N SER A 493 14.68 11.42 -15.56
CA SER A 493 16.07 11.34 -16.04
C SER A 493 16.19 10.03 -16.84
N GLN A 494 16.28 10.14 -18.17
CA GLN A 494 16.25 9.05 -19.16
C GLN A 494 15.03 8.15 -19.04
N ALA A 495 13.95 8.57 -19.71
CA ALA A 495 12.75 7.78 -19.87
C ALA A 495 13.05 6.58 -20.81
N ARG A 496 12.60 5.38 -20.41
CA ARG A 496 12.84 4.10 -21.11
C ARG A 496 11.50 3.38 -21.30
N ALA A 497 11.39 2.53 -22.32
CA ALA A 497 10.17 1.77 -22.56
C ALA A 497 10.40 0.42 -23.27
N ALA A 498 9.53 -0.54 -22.99
CA ALA A 498 9.39 -1.79 -23.72
C ALA A 498 8.17 -1.72 -24.65
N TYR A 499 8.31 -2.22 -25.86
CA TYR A 499 7.27 -2.22 -26.88
C TYR A 499 6.90 -3.63 -27.30
N LEU A 500 5.60 -3.88 -27.44
CA LEU A 500 5.01 -5.17 -27.83
C LEU A 500 3.96 -4.97 -28.91
N LEU A 501 3.75 -5.98 -29.75
CA LEU A 501 2.72 -5.97 -30.79
C LEU A 501 1.52 -6.80 -30.33
N THR A 502 0.30 -6.28 -30.46
CA THR A 502 -0.89 -7.07 -30.10
C THR A 502 -1.23 -8.14 -31.13
N ASN A 503 -0.89 -7.88 -32.41
CA ASN A 503 -1.21 -8.74 -33.56
C ASN A 503 -2.70 -9.07 -33.74
N ASP A 504 -3.57 -8.21 -33.22
CA ASP A 504 -5.00 -8.33 -33.46
C ASP A 504 -5.36 -7.87 -34.88
N LYS A 505 -6.61 -8.12 -35.29
CA LYS A 505 -7.15 -7.61 -36.57
C LYS A 505 -6.94 -6.10 -36.72
N MET A 506 -7.08 -5.37 -35.62
CA MET A 506 -6.64 -3.98 -35.49
C MET A 506 -5.31 -3.98 -34.73
N ASN A 507 -4.22 -4.04 -35.49
CA ASN A 507 -2.90 -4.22 -34.89
C ASN A 507 -2.47 -2.95 -34.16
N SER A 508 -1.88 -3.13 -32.98
CA SER A 508 -1.49 -2.03 -32.11
C SER A 508 -0.16 -2.32 -31.43
N ILE A 509 0.53 -1.25 -31.06
CA ILE A 509 1.78 -1.27 -30.32
C ILE A 509 1.48 -0.88 -28.88
N VAL A 510 1.81 -1.76 -27.97
CA VAL A 510 1.76 -1.53 -26.53
C VAL A 510 3.12 -0.98 -26.10
N ALA A 511 3.14 0.17 -25.44
CA ALA A 511 4.36 0.81 -24.95
C ALA A 511 4.35 0.88 -23.42
N LEU A 512 5.15 0.04 -22.76
CA LEU A 512 5.27 -0.07 -21.32
C LEU A 512 6.48 0.74 -20.84
N PRO A 513 6.33 1.75 -19.97
CA PRO A 513 7.47 2.46 -19.41
C PRO A 513 8.31 1.53 -18.54
N ILE A 514 9.64 1.67 -18.62
CA ILE A 514 10.62 0.97 -17.78
C ILE A 514 11.15 1.94 -16.73
N GLY A 515 10.92 1.61 -15.46
CA GLY A 515 11.38 2.39 -14.32
C GLY A 515 12.91 2.38 -14.15
N PRO A 516 13.47 3.27 -13.31
CA PRO A 516 14.88 3.25 -12.90
C PRO A 516 15.33 1.88 -12.39
N ASP A 517 14.44 1.18 -11.72
CA ASP A 517 14.56 -0.16 -11.15
C ASP A 517 14.42 -1.30 -12.17
N GLY A 518 14.18 -1.00 -13.45
CA GLY A 518 13.98 -1.99 -14.51
C GLY A 518 12.60 -2.65 -14.51
N LEU A 519 11.67 -2.18 -13.68
CA LEU A 519 10.31 -2.73 -13.64
C LEU A 519 9.41 -2.02 -14.66
N LEU A 520 8.43 -2.76 -15.18
CA LEU A 520 7.41 -2.26 -16.09
C LEU A 520 6.26 -1.61 -15.31
N ALA A 521 5.66 -0.57 -15.87
CA ALA A 521 4.42 0.01 -15.35
C ALA A 521 3.34 0.09 -16.43
N ALA A 522 2.14 0.56 -16.04
CA ALA A 522 1.03 0.72 -16.96
C ALA A 522 1.41 1.65 -18.14
N GLY A 523 1.22 1.14 -19.34
CA GLY A 523 1.64 1.77 -20.59
C GLY A 523 0.49 2.37 -21.40
N THR A 524 0.80 2.69 -22.64
CA THR A 524 -0.15 3.16 -23.65
C THR A 524 -0.31 2.12 -24.75
N VAL A 525 -1.37 2.25 -25.54
CA VAL A 525 -1.61 1.44 -26.74
C VAL A 525 -1.81 2.40 -27.91
N THR A 526 -1.00 2.22 -28.97
CA THR A 526 -1.04 3.06 -30.17
C THR A 526 -1.32 2.18 -31.39
N SER A 527 -2.31 2.55 -32.20
CA SER A 527 -2.64 1.81 -33.44
C SER A 527 -1.43 1.76 -34.38
N SER A 528 -1.16 0.60 -34.98
CA SER A 528 -0.15 0.46 -36.02
C SER A 528 -0.63 0.96 -37.39
N SER A 529 -1.91 1.33 -37.51
CA SER A 529 -2.65 1.55 -38.77
C SER A 529 -2.55 0.41 -39.78
N GLY A 530 -2.27 -0.80 -39.30
CA GLY A 530 -2.27 -2.02 -40.09
C GLY A 530 -3.07 -3.14 -39.42
N ALA A 531 -3.06 -4.32 -40.03
CA ALA A 531 -3.76 -5.50 -39.53
C ALA A 531 -2.78 -6.61 -39.16
N GLY A 532 -3.05 -7.30 -38.05
CA GLY A 532 -2.34 -8.49 -37.61
C GLY A 532 -2.82 -9.72 -38.37
N SER A 533 -2.03 -10.80 -38.33
CA SER A 533 -2.39 -12.09 -38.90
C SER A 533 -1.60 -13.21 -38.24
N ASN A 534 -2.11 -14.43 -38.35
CA ASN A 534 -1.49 -15.61 -37.77
C ASN A 534 -1.09 -16.57 -38.91
N SER A 535 0.07 -17.21 -38.74
CA SER A 535 0.42 -18.39 -39.51
C SER A 535 -0.56 -19.53 -39.19
N ILE A 536 -0.51 -20.61 -39.97
CA ILE A 536 -1.29 -21.81 -39.73
C ILE A 536 -0.41 -22.84 -39.03
N SER A 537 -0.92 -23.44 -37.96
CA SER A 537 -0.24 -24.55 -37.30
C SER A 537 -0.24 -25.78 -38.20
N GLY A 538 0.94 -26.29 -38.54
CA GLY A 538 1.07 -27.52 -39.33
C GLY A 538 0.48 -28.77 -38.67
N MET A 539 0.24 -28.75 -37.35
CA MET A 539 -0.34 -29.87 -36.61
C MET A 539 -1.87 -29.86 -36.59
N THR A 540 -2.49 -28.67 -36.46
CA THR A 540 -3.95 -28.54 -36.23
C THR A 540 -4.70 -27.93 -37.40
N ASN A 541 -3.99 -27.38 -38.39
CA ASN A 541 -4.53 -26.63 -39.52
C ASN A 541 -5.44 -25.45 -39.09
N LYS A 542 -5.17 -24.86 -37.92
CA LYS A 542 -5.84 -23.68 -37.35
C LYS A 542 -4.82 -22.53 -37.21
N PRO A 543 -5.27 -21.28 -37.01
CA PRO A 543 -4.38 -20.17 -36.69
C PRO A 543 -3.41 -20.53 -35.55
N ALA A 544 -2.12 -20.27 -35.77
CA ALA A 544 -1.06 -20.56 -34.82
C ALA A 544 -1.12 -19.58 -33.64
N ALA A 545 -1.06 -20.13 -32.44
CA ALA A 545 -0.91 -19.44 -31.17
C ALA A 545 -0.14 -20.38 -30.22
N PRO A 546 0.66 -19.87 -29.28
CA PRO A 546 0.85 -18.46 -28.95
C PRO A 546 1.86 -17.71 -29.87
N ASP A 547 2.59 -18.40 -30.75
CA ASP A 547 3.55 -17.82 -31.70
C ASP A 547 2.92 -17.60 -33.09
N ALA A 548 2.29 -16.44 -33.29
CA ALA A 548 1.48 -16.16 -34.49
C ALA A 548 2.34 -15.93 -35.75
N LEU A 549 3.43 -15.17 -35.65
CA LEU A 549 4.30 -14.84 -36.79
C LEU A 549 5.43 -15.83 -37.04
N VAL A 550 5.64 -16.78 -36.12
CA VAL A 550 6.71 -17.76 -36.17
C VAL A 550 8.05 -17.10 -36.47
N SER A 551 8.38 -16.04 -35.74
CA SER A 551 9.55 -15.21 -36.00
C SER A 551 10.08 -14.50 -34.75
N GLN A 552 11.30 -13.97 -34.85
CA GLN A 552 11.85 -13.00 -33.92
C GLN A 552 11.96 -11.63 -34.60
N SER A 553 11.87 -10.55 -33.81
CA SER A 553 11.97 -9.16 -34.29
C SER A 553 10.80 -8.70 -35.17
N ALA A 554 9.56 -8.99 -34.77
CA ALA A 554 8.37 -8.34 -35.36
C ALA A 554 8.32 -6.81 -35.10
N LEU A 555 9.09 -6.36 -34.10
CA LEU A 555 9.32 -4.96 -33.73
C LEU A 555 10.82 -4.70 -33.65
N THR A 556 11.26 -3.52 -34.09
CA THR A 556 12.63 -3.06 -33.85
C THR A 556 12.68 -1.57 -33.55
N VAL A 557 13.60 -1.17 -32.67
CA VAL A 557 13.86 0.22 -32.30
C VAL A 557 15.26 0.60 -32.74
N VAL A 558 15.39 1.76 -33.38
CA VAL A 558 16.65 2.31 -33.89
C VAL A 558 16.63 3.83 -33.75
N GLY A 559 17.56 4.38 -32.97
CA GLY A 559 17.54 5.80 -32.60
C GLY A 559 16.22 6.16 -31.91
N SER A 560 15.58 7.24 -32.35
CA SER A 560 14.25 7.67 -31.88
C SER A 560 13.09 7.07 -32.69
N HIS A 561 13.33 6.00 -33.45
CA HIS A 561 12.34 5.41 -34.36
C HIS A 561 12.03 3.96 -34.00
N LEU A 562 10.75 3.61 -34.13
CA LEU A 562 10.25 2.24 -33.95
C LEU A 562 9.57 1.77 -35.23
N PHE A 563 9.86 0.53 -35.63
CA PHE A 563 9.27 -0.11 -36.81
C PHE A 563 8.49 -1.36 -36.39
N SER A 564 7.31 -1.54 -36.98
CA SER A 564 6.40 -2.65 -36.66
C SER A 564 5.88 -3.31 -37.94
N VAL A 565 5.87 -4.65 -37.96
CA VAL A 565 5.27 -5.41 -39.07
C VAL A 565 3.76 -5.54 -38.88
N ASN A 566 3.03 -5.54 -40.00
CA ASN A 566 1.58 -5.79 -40.04
C ASN A 566 1.31 -6.89 -41.07
N ALA A 567 1.33 -8.14 -40.62
CA ALA A 567 1.22 -9.30 -41.51
C ALA A 567 -0.11 -9.38 -42.26
N GLY A 568 -1.22 -8.95 -41.65
CA GLY A 568 -2.56 -9.01 -42.24
C GLY A 568 -2.82 -7.93 -43.29
N SER A 569 -2.17 -6.77 -43.19
CA SER A 569 -2.24 -5.71 -44.20
C SER A 569 -1.07 -5.69 -45.16
N ASN A 570 -0.09 -6.59 -45.00
CA ASN A 570 1.14 -6.66 -45.79
C ASN A 570 1.94 -5.33 -45.79
N THR A 571 2.05 -4.70 -44.63
CA THR A 571 2.71 -3.40 -44.47
C THR A 571 3.72 -3.38 -43.32
N VAL A 572 4.60 -2.38 -43.32
CA VAL A 572 5.43 -1.99 -42.18
C VAL A 572 5.15 -0.54 -41.80
N SER A 573 4.99 -0.27 -40.50
CA SER A 573 4.70 1.07 -39.98
C SER A 573 5.89 1.61 -39.20
N MET A 574 6.12 2.93 -39.30
CA MET A 574 7.18 3.66 -38.62
C MET A 574 6.59 4.65 -37.62
N PHE A 575 7.21 4.74 -36.45
CA PHE A 575 6.83 5.62 -35.35
C PHE A 575 8.04 6.42 -34.87
N LYS A 576 7.78 7.67 -34.48
CA LYS A 576 8.70 8.49 -33.72
C LYS A 576 8.39 8.31 -32.24
N ILE A 577 9.43 8.03 -31.47
CA ILE A 577 9.39 7.90 -30.02
C ILE A 577 9.61 9.29 -29.43
N ASP A 578 8.69 9.74 -28.57
CA ASP A 578 8.88 10.98 -27.82
C ASP A 578 10.01 10.83 -26.80
N ALA A 579 10.96 11.76 -26.79
CA ALA A 579 12.16 11.68 -25.95
C ALA A 579 11.88 11.94 -24.47
N ALA A 580 10.82 12.66 -24.13
CA ALA A 580 10.42 12.95 -22.76
C ALA A 580 9.49 11.86 -22.18
N ASP A 581 8.68 11.26 -23.04
CA ASP A 581 7.74 10.20 -22.70
C ASP A 581 7.72 9.11 -23.79
N PRO A 582 8.61 8.11 -23.73
CA PRO A 582 8.74 7.07 -24.76
C PRO A 582 7.50 6.18 -24.93
N THR A 583 6.50 6.31 -24.06
CA THR A 583 5.20 5.66 -24.24
C THR A 583 4.34 6.37 -25.29
N LYS A 584 4.65 7.62 -25.63
CA LYS A 584 3.97 8.36 -26.69
C LYS A 584 4.64 8.09 -28.03
N LEU A 585 3.94 7.33 -28.86
CA LEU A 585 4.35 7.02 -30.22
C LEU A 585 3.55 7.87 -31.21
N THR A 586 4.25 8.53 -32.13
CA THR A 586 3.62 9.27 -33.24
C THR A 586 3.95 8.57 -34.55
N MET A 587 2.93 8.17 -35.30
CA MET A 587 3.13 7.56 -36.62
C MET A 587 3.81 8.56 -37.57
N VAL A 588 4.82 8.08 -38.30
CA VAL A 588 5.57 8.89 -39.27
C VAL A 588 5.28 8.37 -40.67
N GLY A 589 4.63 9.19 -41.48
CA GLY A 589 4.18 8.81 -42.81
C GLY A 589 3.02 7.81 -42.80
N GLN A 590 2.85 7.09 -43.90
CA GLN A 590 1.86 6.02 -44.04
C GLN A 590 2.54 4.64 -43.98
N PRO A 591 1.83 3.58 -43.54
CA PRO A 591 2.36 2.22 -43.59
C PRO A 591 2.85 1.86 -45.00
N ALA A 592 4.11 1.42 -45.12
CA ALA A 592 4.72 1.08 -46.40
C ALA A 592 4.35 -0.35 -46.79
N VAL A 593 3.85 -0.54 -48.02
CA VAL A 593 3.51 -1.86 -48.57
C VAL A 593 4.80 -2.64 -48.85
N VAL A 594 4.82 -3.91 -48.43
CA VAL A 594 5.96 -4.78 -48.63
C VAL A 594 5.77 -5.60 -49.93
N PRO A 595 6.77 -5.70 -50.82
CA PRO A 595 6.64 -6.42 -52.09
C PRO A 595 6.43 -7.94 -51.99
N GLY A 596 6.78 -8.54 -50.85
CA GLY A 596 6.50 -9.95 -50.54
C GLY A 596 5.10 -10.13 -49.94
N GLU A 597 4.87 -11.25 -49.26
CA GLU A 597 3.63 -11.54 -48.53
C GLU A 597 3.93 -11.86 -47.06
N PHE A 598 2.96 -11.66 -46.16
CA PHE A 598 3.09 -12.02 -44.74
C PHE A 598 4.42 -11.54 -44.08
N PRO A 599 4.64 -10.23 -43.92
CA PRO A 599 5.82 -9.69 -43.25
C PRO A 599 5.84 -10.11 -41.79
N ASN A 600 6.90 -10.82 -41.39
CA ASN A 600 6.98 -11.42 -40.06
C ASN A 600 8.18 -10.92 -39.23
N THR A 601 9.18 -10.28 -39.85
CA THR A 601 10.35 -9.75 -39.13
C THR A 601 10.89 -8.49 -39.80
N VAL A 602 11.39 -7.55 -38.99
CA VAL A 602 11.92 -6.26 -39.43
C VAL A 602 13.26 -5.96 -38.76
N ALA A 603 14.19 -5.42 -39.55
CA ALA A 603 15.47 -4.89 -39.10
C ALA A 603 15.63 -3.45 -39.58
N ALA A 604 16.26 -2.61 -38.79
CA ALA A 604 16.61 -1.25 -39.21
C ALA A 604 18.04 -0.93 -38.79
N SER A 605 18.66 0.02 -39.49
CA SER A 605 20.02 0.49 -39.21
C SER A 605 20.07 2.01 -39.31
N ASP A 606 20.41 2.70 -38.22
CA ASP A 606 20.47 4.16 -38.21
C ASP A 606 21.64 4.66 -39.04
N GLY A 607 22.79 3.99 -38.94
CA GLY A 607 24.00 4.35 -39.68
C GLY A 607 23.87 4.19 -41.20
N ASN A 608 22.97 3.30 -41.64
CA ASN A 608 22.67 3.11 -43.07
C ASN A 608 21.39 3.83 -43.51
N LYS A 609 20.58 4.34 -42.56
CA LYS A 609 19.22 4.88 -42.78
C LYS A 609 18.34 3.95 -43.61
N LEU A 610 18.44 2.64 -43.34
CA LEU A 610 17.69 1.58 -44.02
C LEU A 610 16.81 0.80 -43.04
N VAL A 611 15.59 0.48 -43.48
CA VAL A 611 14.71 -0.53 -42.87
C VAL A 611 14.55 -1.67 -43.86
N CYS A 612 14.70 -2.90 -43.39
CA CYS A 612 14.57 -4.12 -44.17
C CYS A 612 13.53 -5.02 -43.52
N VAL A 613 12.57 -5.48 -44.30
CA VAL A 613 11.49 -6.37 -43.86
C VAL A 613 11.67 -7.70 -44.57
N ALA A 614 11.64 -8.78 -43.79
CA ALA A 614 11.54 -10.11 -44.36
C ALA A 614 10.10 -10.62 -44.29
N THR A 615 9.76 -11.35 -45.34
CA THR A 615 8.42 -11.85 -45.64
C THR A 615 8.47 -13.35 -45.78
N THR A 616 7.41 -14.02 -45.35
CA THR A 616 7.24 -15.46 -45.51
C THR A 616 5.97 -15.75 -46.31
N GLY A 617 5.53 -17.01 -46.38
CA GLY A 617 4.42 -17.41 -47.23
C GLY A 617 4.77 -17.60 -48.70
N ALA A 618 3.79 -17.48 -49.59
CA ALA A 618 3.94 -17.84 -51.01
C ALA A 618 4.97 -16.98 -51.73
N LYS A 619 5.06 -15.70 -51.37
CA LYS A 619 6.06 -14.77 -51.89
C LYS A 619 7.02 -14.30 -50.80
N ALA A 620 7.89 -15.22 -50.38
CA ALA A 620 8.89 -14.98 -49.34
C ALA A 620 10.16 -14.29 -49.87
N GLY A 621 10.75 -13.43 -49.04
CA GLY A 621 11.95 -12.68 -49.40
C GLY A 621 12.23 -11.49 -48.50
N ILE A 622 13.22 -10.67 -48.88
CA ILE A 622 13.64 -9.48 -48.14
C ILE A 622 13.56 -8.25 -49.03
N ALA A 623 12.88 -7.22 -48.57
CA ALA A 623 12.82 -5.90 -49.22
C ALA A 623 13.28 -4.83 -48.22
N CYS A 624 13.96 -3.81 -48.72
CA CYS A 624 14.50 -2.72 -47.93
C CYS A 624 14.05 -1.37 -48.48
N ALA A 625 13.89 -0.39 -47.61
CA ALA A 625 13.60 0.99 -47.96
C ALA A 625 14.51 1.94 -47.17
N PRO A 626 14.88 3.10 -47.74
CA PRO A 626 15.41 4.20 -46.94
C PRO A 626 14.32 4.72 -46.00
N PHE A 627 14.69 5.21 -44.82
CA PHE A 627 13.77 5.90 -43.93
C PHE A 627 14.34 7.26 -43.49
N SER A 628 13.44 8.21 -43.22
CA SER A 628 13.77 9.56 -42.75
C SER A 628 12.70 10.07 -41.79
N GLU A 629 12.83 11.31 -41.33
CA GLU A 629 11.80 11.98 -40.51
C GLU A 629 10.43 12.11 -41.23
N SER A 630 10.37 11.91 -42.56
CA SER A 630 9.10 11.90 -43.30
C SER A 630 8.45 10.51 -43.41
N GLY A 631 9.12 9.46 -42.94
CA GLY A 631 8.62 8.09 -42.93
C GLY A 631 9.48 7.12 -43.75
N ILE A 632 8.88 5.96 -44.07
CA ILE A 632 9.51 4.93 -44.89
C ILE A 632 9.36 5.30 -46.37
N GLY A 633 10.46 5.27 -47.12
CA GLY A 633 10.47 5.48 -48.56
C GLY A 633 9.92 4.27 -49.35
N ALA A 634 10.05 4.31 -50.67
CA ALA A 634 9.67 3.17 -51.51
C ALA A 634 10.55 1.95 -51.21
N MET A 635 9.91 0.80 -51.03
CA MET A 635 10.60 -0.49 -50.92
C MET A 635 11.31 -0.84 -52.23
N ASP A 636 12.52 -1.37 -52.11
CA ASP A 636 13.28 -1.91 -53.23
C ASP A 636 12.76 -3.27 -53.70
N GLY A 637 13.39 -3.82 -54.74
CA GLY A 637 13.03 -5.12 -55.28
C GLY A 637 13.18 -6.24 -54.25
N LEU A 638 12.20 -7.14 -54.22
CA LEU A 638 12.20 -8.32 -53.35
C LEU A 638 13.41 -9.22 -53.67
N ARG A 639 14.21 -9.53 -52.65
CA ARG A 639 15.26 -10.55 -52.70
C ARG A 639 14.60 -11.90 -52.36
N PRO A 640 14.30 -12.76 -53.35
CA PRO A 640 13.45 -13.91 -53.12
C PRO A 640 14.14 -14.96 -52.23
N ILE A 641 13.35 -15.54 -51.34
CA ILE A 641 13.71 -16.73 -50.56
C ILE A 641 12.69 -17.81 -50.93
N ASP A 642 13.14 -18.81 -51.68
CA ASP A 642 12.26 -19.88 -52.14
C ASP A 642 11.95 -20.85 -50.98
N LEU A 643 10.71 -20.78 -50.49
CA LEU A 643 10.21 -21.62 -49.38
C LEU A 643 9.06 -22.54 -49.81
N ASN A 644 8.44 -22.33 -50.98
CA ASN A 644 7.26 -23.07 -51.41
C ASN A 644 6.17 -23.20 -50.31
N GLN A 645 5.71 -22.06 -49.78
CA GLN A 645 4.72 -21.95 -48.68
C GLN A 645 3.38 -21.38 -49.18
N SER A 646 2.33 -21.50 -48.37
CA SER A 646 1.05 -20.79 -48.59
C SER A 646 1.06 -19.40 -47.93
N THR A 647 0.08 -18.56 -48.23
CA THR A 647 -0.16 -17.32 -47.46
C THR A 647 -1.59 -17.36 -46.88
N PRO A 648 -1.79 -17.37 -45.55
CA PRO A 648 -0.77 -17.41 -44.50
C PRO A 648 0.13 -18.67 -44.55
N PRO A 649 1.39 -18.59 -44.07
CA PRO A 649 2.33 -19.72 -44.07
C PRO A 649 1.90 -20.82 -43.11
N VAL A 650 2.26 -22.07 -43.41
CA VAL A 650 2.13 -23.20 -42.49
C VAL A 650 3.44 -23.36 -41.74
N GLY A 651 3.42 -23.07 -40.44
CA GLY A 651 4.61 -23.01 -39.59
C GLY A 651 4.64 -24.03 -38.45
N PRO A 652 5.71 -24.04 -37.64
CA PRO A 652 6.82 -23.07 -37.64
C PRO A 652 7.99 -23.40 -38.58
N THR A 653 8.05 -24.60 -39.16
CA THR A 653 9.15 -25.01 -40.07
C THR A 653 9.03 -24.37 -41.44
N ASN A 654 10.14 -24.30 -42.18
CA ASN A 654 10.16 -23.81 -43.56
C ASN A 654 9.60 -22.38 -43.71
N THR A 655 9.93 -21.49 -42.77
CA THR A 655 9.60 -20.05 -42.76
C THR A 655 10.85 -19.20 -42.51
N VAL A 656 10.78 -17.91 -42.88
CA VAL A 656 11.83 -16.96 -42.49
C VAL A 656 11.73 -16.71 -40.99
N SER A 657 12.84 -16.84 -40.27
CA SER A 657 12.82 -16.70 -38.81
C SER A 657 13.08 -15.28 -38.33
N GLN A 658 14.15 -14.66 -38.80
CA GLN A 658 14.58 -13.35 -38.34
C GLN A 658 15.44 -12.68 -39.41
N VAL A 659 15.33 -11.35 -39.49
CA VAL A 659 16.28 -10.49 -40.21
C VAL A 659 16.91 -9.51 -39.22
N PHE A 660 18.21 -9.25 -39.33
CA PHE A 660 18.95 -8.34 -38.45
C PHE A 660 20.28 -7.90 -39.09
N PHE A 661 20.77 -6.71 -38.73
CA PHE A 661 22.08 -6.25 -39.20
C PHE A 661 23.22 -6.82 -38.35
N SER A 662 24.40 -6.97 -38.95
CA SER A 662 25.66 -7.19 -38.23
C SER A 662 25.94 -6.03 -37.26
N ALA A 663 26.74 -6.27 -36.22
CA ALA A 663 27.04 -5.26 -35.19
C ALA A 663 27.69 -3.99 -35.79
N ASP A 664 28.46 -4.12 -36.87
CA ASP A 664 29.09 -3.03 -37.61
C ASP A 664 28.21 -2.44 -38.74
N GLY A 665 27.03 -3.03 -38.99
CA GLY A 665 26.08 -2.63 -40.02
C GLY A 665 26.55 -2.88 -41.46
N ARG A 666 27.61 -3.67 -41.68
CA ARG A 666 28.14 -3.99 -43.00
C ARG A 666 27.42 -5.12 -43.71
N ASP A 667 26.73 -5.99 -42.98
CA ASP A 667 25.98 -7.10 -43.52
C ASP A 667 24.54 -7.10 -42.95
N LEU A 668 23.58 -7.50 -43.77
CA LEU A 668 22.24 -7.87 -43.33
C LEU A 668 22.17 -9.40 -43.27
N TYR A 669 21.84 -9.93 -42.11
CA TYR A 669 21.67 -11.37 -41.89
C TYR A 669 20.20 -11.75 -41.90
N ALA A 670 19.92 -12.93 -42.43
CA ALA A 670 18.62 -13.57 -42.34
C ALA A 670 18.76 -15.06 -42.00
N THR A 671 17.92 -15.54 -41.09
CA THR A 671 17.85 -16.95 -40.73
C THR A 671 16.56 -17.57 -41.24
N VAL A 672 16.65 -18.77 -41.80
CA VAL A 672 15.53 -19.51 -42.36
C VAL A 672 15.46 -20.88 -41.71
N LYS A 673 14.27 -21.26 -41.24
CA LYS A 673 14.02 -22.53 -40.56
C LYS A 673 13.96 -23.67 -41.57
N GLY A 674 14.66 -24.76 -41.27
CA GLY A 674 14.50 -26.00 -42.01
C GLY A 674 13.21 -26.72 -41.68
N ASP A 675 13.03 -27.85 -42.35
CA ASP A 675 12.03 -28.87 -42.05
C ASP A 675 12.71 -30.25 -42.06
N PRO A 676 13.14 -30.75 -40.88
CA PRO A 676 13.78 -32.06 -40.77
C PRO A 676 12.91 -33.19 -41.31
N THR A 677 11.57 -33.06 -41.27
CA THR A 677 10.64 -34.09 -41.75
C THR A 677 10.63 -34.22 -43.26
N LYS A 678 11.04 -33.17 -43.98
CA LYS A 678 11.15 -33.12 -45.44
C LYS A 678 12.60 -33.12 -45.92
N ASN A 679 13.55 -33.43 -45.04
CA ASN A 679 14.99 -33.36 -45.31
C ASN A 679 15.44 -31.99 -45.87
N ASN A 680 14.76 -30.91 -45.46
CA ASN A 680 15.10 -29.54 -45.83
C ASN A 680 15.89 -28.90 -44.69
N THR A 681 17.17 -28.59 -44.93
CA THR A 681 18.01 -27.93 -43.93
C THR A 681 17.79 -26.43 -43.96
N GLY A 682 17.56 -25.83 -42.80
CA GLY A 682 17.55 -24.37 -42.65
C GLY A 682 18.90 -23.76 -43.00
N PHE A 683 18.92 -22.46 -43.25
CA PHE A 683 20.15 -21.77 -43.65
C PHE A 683 20.25 -20.38 -43.04
N PHE A 684 21.49 -19.91 -42.98
CA PHE A 684 21.89 -18.55 -42.64
C PHE A 684 22.29 -17.83 -43.93
N ALA A 685 21.71 -16.66 -44.19
CA ALA A 685 22.00 -15.86 -45.38
C ALA A 685 22.60 -14.51 -44.97
N ALA A 686 23.77 -14.19 -45.53
CA ALA A 686 24.44 -12.91 -45.34
C ALA A 686 24.40 -12.08 -46.62
N TYR A 687 23.85 -10.87 -46.53
CA TYR A 687 23.72 -9.92 -47.62
C TYR A 687 24.64 -8.73 -47.36
N PRO A 688 25.71 -8.53 -48.15
CA PRO A 688 26.58 -7.37 -48.01
C PRO A 688 25.81 -6.06 -48.20
N VAL A 689 26.12 -5.06 -47.37
CA VAL A 689 25.60 -3.70 -47.47
C VAL A 689 26.66 -2.81 -48.09
N ALA A 690 26.42 -2.40 -49.34
CA ALA A 690 27.29 -1.47 -50.05
C ALA A 690 26.84 -0.03 -49.80
N ARG A 691 27.80 0.89 -49.60
CA ARG A 691 27.55 2.33 -49.58
C ARG A 691 28.04 2.95 -50.89
N GLN A 692 27.12 3.51 -51.67
CA GLN A 692 27.44 4.20 -52.91
C GLN A 692 26.87 5.63 -52.84
N SER A 693 27.74 6.62 -52.99
CA SER A 693 27.39 8.06 -52.95
C SER A 693 26.58 8.48 -51.70
N GLY A 694 26.94 7.95 -50.53
CA GLY A 694 26.26 8.25 -49.26
C GLY A 694 24.95 7.50 -49.01
N THR A 695 24.45 6.73 -49.97
CA THR A 695 23.27 5.86 -49.82
C THR A 695 23.68 4.41 -49.61
N ALA A 696 23.14 3.76 -48.58
CA ALA A 696 23.36 2.34 -48.33
C ALA A 696 22.38 1.51 -49.17
N ARG A 697 22.84 0.37 -49.69
CA ARG A 697 22.01 -0.62 -50.41
C ARG A 697 22.43 -2.02 -50.04
N VAL A 698 21.46 -2.90 -49.85
CA VAL A 698 21.69 -4.32 -49.56
C VAL A 698 21.83 -5.09 -50.87
N SER A 699 22.83 -5.97 -50.98
CA SER A 699 23.06 -6.84 -52.14
C SER A 699 21.80 -7.64 -52.52
N GLN A 700 21.63 -7.91 -53.82
CA GLN A 700 20.54 -8.78 -54.30
C GLN A 700 20.83 -10.28 -54.06
N GLN A 701 22.10 -10.66 -54.05
CA GLN A 701 22.53 -12.05 -53.87
C GLN A 701 23.14 -12.24 -52.47
N PRO A 702 22.62 -13.18 -51.68
CA PRO A 702 23.23 -13.55 -50.41
C PRO A 702 24.34 -14.58 -50.56
N VAL A 703 25.23 -14.63 -49.59
CA VAL A 703 25.99 -15.84 -49.27
C VAL A 703 25.15 -16.70 -48.34
N ARG A 704 24.72 -17.87 -48.82
CA ARG A 704 23.94 -18.83 -48.04
C ARG A 704 24.85 -19.88 -47.43
N SER A 705 24.67 -20.14 -46.14
CA SER A 705 25.40 -21.16 -45.38
C SER A 705 24.40 -22.05 -44.67
N SER A 706 24.61 -23.37 -44.68
CA SER A 706 23.84 -24.33 -43.87
C SER A 706 24.79 -24.94 -42.83
N PRO A 707 25.01 -24.29 -41.68
CA PRO A 707 26.03 -24.69 -40.72
C PRO A 707 25.80 -26.14 -40.25
N LYS A 708 26.80 -27.00 -40.41
CA LYS A 708 26.67 -28.44 -40.14
C LYS A 708 26.18 -28.72 -38.72
N GLY A 709 25.08 -29.47 -38.61
CA GLY A 709 24.49 -29.84 -37.32
C GLY A 709 23.50 -28.81 -36.77
N THR A 710 23.11 -27.82 -37.57
CA THR A 710 21.90 -27.00 -37.39
C THR A 710 20.79 -27.51 -38.31
N ALA A 711 19.54 -27.26 -37.96
CA ALA A 711 18.37 -27.70 -38.69
C ALA A 711 17.25 -26.66 -38.68
N VAL A 712 16.83 -26.18 -37.51
CA VAL A 712 15.66 -25.30 -37.35
C VAL A 712 16.09 -23.98 -36.69
N LEU A 713 16.93 -23.23 -37.40
CA LEU A 713 17.43 -21.92 -36.94
C LEU A 713 16.27 -20.95 -36.69
N PHE A 714 16.10 -20.56 -35.43
CA PHE A 714 15.02 -19.65 -35.01
C PHE A 714 15.60 -18.28 -34.65
N GLY A 715 15.78 -17.99 -33.36
CA GLY A 715 16.20 -16.70 -32.83
C GLY A 715 17.71 -16.52 -32.91
N SER A 716 18.14 -15.29 -33.15
CA SER A 716 19.53 -14.92 -33.37
C SER A 716 19.85 -13.59 -32.70
N SER A 717 21.07 -13.48 -32.15
CA SER A 717 21.61 -12.26 -31.57
C SER A 717 23.11 -12.15 -31.87
N THR A 718 23.54 -10.97 -32.33
CA THR A 718 24.96 -10.69 -32.58
C THR A 718 25.71 -10.62 -31.26
N ILE A 719 26.84 -11.33 -31.16
CA ILE A 719 27.67 -11.29 -29.96
C ILE A 719 28.47 -9.98 -29.98
N PRO A 720 28.33 -9.10 -28.95
CA PRO A 720 29.04 -7.83 -28.92
C PRO A 720 30.56 -8.01 -29.10
N ASN A 721 31.18 -7.12 -29.86
CA ASN A 721 32.63 -7.10 -30.13
C ASN A 721 33.18 -8.37 -30.81
N SER A 722 32.35 -9.11 -31.58
CA SER A 722 32.83 -10.23 -32.38
C SER A 722 32.00 -10.43 -33.65
N ASP A 723 32.56 -11.17 -34.62
CA ASP A 723 31.85 -11.60 -35.84
C ASP A 723 31.01 -12.87 -35.62
N ASN A 724 30.86 -13.30 -34.35
CA ASN A 724 30.05 -14.46 -34.01
C ASN A 724 28.59 -14.07 -33.73
N VAL A 725 27.68 -14.98 -34.05
CA VAL A 725 26.25 -14.85 -33.83
C VAL A 725 25.81 -16.01 -32.93
N PHE A 726 25.13 -15.69 -31.84
CA PHE A 726 24.44 -16.70 -31.04
C PHE A 726 23.09 -17.00 -31.68
N VAL A 727 22.83 -18.27 -31.97
CA VAL A 727 21.59 -18.73 -32.60
C VAL A 727 20.93 -19.81 -31.76
N THR A 728 19.60 -19.85 -31.78
CA THR A 728 18.80 -20.94 -31.22
C THR A 728 18.35 -21.85 -32.35
N ASP A 729 18.26 -23.14 -32.04
CA ASP A 729 17.77 -24.16 -32.95
C ASP A 729 16.70 -24.99 -32.24
N ALA A 730 15.47 -24.87 -32.72
CA ALA A 730 14.31 -25.50 -32.09
C ALA A 730 14.41 -27.04 -32.04
N SER A 731 15.31 -27.66 -32.82
CA SER A 731 15.51 -29.10 -32.83
C SER A 731 16.42 -29.64 -31.72
N PHE A 732 17.38 -28.85 -31.21
CA PHE A 732 18.29 -29.34 -30.16
C PHE A 732 18.66 -28.34 -29.06
N GLY A 733 18.61 -27.01 -29.27
CA GLY A 733 19.02 -26.04 -28.26
C GLY A 733 19.58 -24.76 -28.86
N ALA A 734 20.90 -24.57 -28.76
CA ALA A 734 21.56 -23.37 -29.26
C ALA A 734 22.97 -23.64 -29.80
N ALA A 735 23.44 -22.73 -30.65
CA ALA A 735 24.76 -22.76 -31.25
C ALA A 735 25.38 -21.35 -31.33
N VAL A 736 26.71 -21.32 -31.36
CA VAL A 736 27.48 -20.12 -31.70
C VAL A 736 27.99 -20.30 -33.13
N LEU A 737 27.57 -19.42 -34.03
CA LEU A 737 28.04 -19.37 -35.40
C LEU A 737 29.18 -18.37 -35.51
N SER A 738 30.23 -18.71 -36.23
CA SER A 738 31.25 -17.77 -36.67
C SER A 738 30.98 -17.39 -38.12
N VAL A 739 30.83 -16.10 -38.39
CA VAL A 739 30.63 -15.57 -39.74
C VAL A 739 31.96 -14.99 -40.23
N ASP A 740 32.52 -15.59 -41.27
CA ASP A 740 33.79 -15.13 -41.82
C ASP A 740 33.62 -13.75 -42.47
N SER A 741 34.45 -12.78 -42.08
CA SER A 741 34.28 -11.38 -42.48
C SER A 741 34.51 -11.14 -43.99
N ASN A 742 35.23 -12.03 -44.68
CA ASN A 742 35.52 -11.90 -46.11
C ASN A 742 34.53 -12.70 -46.97
N SER A 743 34.44 -14.01 -46.73
CA SER A 743 33.61 -14.95 -47.49
C SER A 743 32.13 -14.91 -47.10
N LYS A 744 31.80 -14.34 -45.92
CA LYS A 744 30.46 -14.29 -45.33
C LYS A 744 29.85 -15.68 -45.03
N VAL A 745 30.68 -16.73 -45.06
CA VAL A 745 30.25 -18.09 -44.75
C VAL A 745 30.09 -18.23 -43.24
N ALA A 746 28.94 -18.75 -42.80
CA ALA A 746 28.66 -19.06 -41.40
C ALA A 746 28.98 -20.53 -41.09
N THR A 747 29.77 -20.76 -40.03
CA THR A 747 30.15 -22.10 -39.56
C THR A 747 29.84 -22.28 -38.08
N VAL A 748 29.55 -23.50 -37.65
CA VAL A 748 29.30 -23.79 -36.22
C VAL A 748 30.62 -23.80 -35.47
N LYS A 749 30.80 -22.87 -34.53
CA LYS A 749 31.93 -22.84 -33.62
C LYS A 749 31.71 -23.73 -32.40
N ALA A 750 30.49 -23.69 -31.86
CA ALA A 750 30.07 -24.52 -30.75
C ALA A 750 28.56 -24.73 -30.77
N LYS A 751 28.09 -25.81 -30.15
CA LYS A 751 26.67 -26.08 -29.96
C LYS A 751 26.45 -26.88 -28.69
N ALA A 752 25.29 -26.68 -28.07
CA ALA A 752 24.87 -27.45 -26.92
C ALA A 752 23.39 -27.78 -27.02
N ALA A 753 23.03 -28.97 -26.54
CA ALA A 753 21.65 -29.39 -26.42
C ALA A 753 21.05 -28.88 -25.10
N ILE A 754 19.76 -28.58 -25.10
CA ILE A 754 19.02 -28.22 -23.89
C ILE A 754 18.08 -29.36 -23.53
N ASP A 755 18.34 -30.01 -22.40
CA ASP A 755 17.55 -31.14 -21.96
C ASP A 755 16.09 -30.74 -21.65
N GLY A 756 15.15 -31.55 -22.16
CA GLY A 756 13.72 -31.34 -21.96
C GLY A 756 13.12 -30.17 -22.75
N GLN A 757 13.84 -29.58 -23.71
CA GLN A 757 13.27 -28.57 -24.59
C GLN A 757 12.10 -29.13 -25.43
N LYS A 758 11.15 -28.26 -25.76
CA LYS A 758 10.08 -28.52 -26.73
C LYS A 758 10.38 -27.80 -28.04
N ALA A 759 10.69 -26.51 -27.97
CA ALA A 759 11.14 -25.67 -29.06
C ALA A 759 11.83 -24.41 -28.51
N THR A 760 13.14 -24.48 -28.27
CA THR A 760 13.95 -23.30 -27.90
C THR A 760 14.05 -22.36 -29.11
N CYS A 761 13.48 -21.16 -29.00
CA CYS A 761 13.22 -20.32 -30.16
C CYS A 761 13.73 -18.88 -30.04
N TRP A 762 13.65 -18.23 -28.89
CA TRP A 762 14.06 -16.82 -28.75
C TRP A 762 15.35 -16.68 -27.97
N VAL A 763 16.12 -15.64 -28.30
CA VAL A 763 17.37 -15.32 -27.63
C VAL A 763 17.58 -13.83 -27.43
N THR A 764 18.17 -13.49 -26.28
CA THR A 764 18.75 -12.18 -26.02
C THR A 764 20.10 -12.31 -25.32
N ILE A 765 20.96 -11.30 -25.42
CA ILE A 765 22.26 -11.29 -24.74
C ILE A 765 22.21 -10.28 -23.60
N SER A 766 22.51 -10.75 -22.38
CA SER A 766 22.57 -9.91 -21.19
C SER A 766 23.88 -9.14 -21.13
N PRO A 767 23.87 -7.80 -21.15
CA PRO A 767 25.10 -7.03 -21.00
C PRO A 767 25.69 -7.13 -19.59
N ALA A 768 24.88 -7.44 -18.57
CA ALA A 768 25.34 -7.55 -17.18
C ALA A 768 26.09 -8.86 -16.88
N THR A 769 25.65 -9.98 -17.45
CA THR A 769 26.25 -11.30 -17.19
C THR A 769 27.14 -11.81 -18.32
N HIS A 770 27.20 -11.08 -19.44
CA HIS A 770 27.90 -11.47 -20.67
C HIS A 770 27.55 -12.89 -21.12
N SER A 771 26.26 -13.22 -21.09
CA SER A 771 25.71 -14.54 -21.44
C SER A 771 24.45 -14.39 -22.30
N ALA A 772 24.08 -15.46 -23.01
CA ALA A 772 22.83 -15.54 -23.74
C ALA A 772 21.72 -16.09 -22.83
N PHE A 773 20.52 -15.52 -22.93
CA PHE A 773 19.30 -16.07 -22.34
C PHE A 773 18.40 -16.57 -23.47
N VAL A 774 17.97 -17.82 -23.37
CA VAL A 774 17.09 -18.46 -24.35
C VAL A 774 15.81 -18.97 -23.69
N THR A 775 14.75 -19.10 -24.48
CA THR A 775 13.47 -19.60 -23.99
C THR A 775 12.68 -20.40 -25.03
N ASP A 776 11.60 -21.01 -24.55
CA ASP A 776 10.79 -22.01 -25.23
C ASP A 776 9.29 -21.65 -25.13
N VAL A 777 8.59 -21.80 -26.25
CA VAL A 777 7.15 -21.49 -26.38
C VAL A 777 6.25 -22.35 -25.51
N ALA A 778 6.70 -23.55 -25.11
CA ALA A 778 5.93 -24.54 -24.38
C ALA A 778 6.56 -24.94 -23.03
N SER A 779 7.62 -24.25 -22.61
CA SER A 779 8.24 -24.45 -21.29
C SER A 779 8.52 -23.11 -20.64
N ASN A 780 7.93 -22.88 -19.48
CA ASN A 780 8.04 -21.63 -18.74
C ASN A 780 9.34 -21.55 -17.91
N ARG A 781 10.46 -21.34 -18.61
CA ARG A 781 11.80 -21.21 -18.03
C ARG A 781 12.71 -20.35 -18.92
N LEU A 782 13.75 -19.77 -18.32
CA LEU A 782 14.85 -19.16 -19.04
C LEU A 782 16.12 -19.99 -18.84
N VAL A 783 16.86 -20.24 -19.92
CA VAL A 783 18.15 -20.93 -19.86
C VAL A 783 19.25 -19.94 -20.18
N GLU A 784 20.19 -19.77 -19.25
CA GLU A 784 21.38 -18.95 -19.43
C GLU A 784 22.49 -19.81 -20.04
N MET A 785 23.08 -19.35 -21.14
CA MET A 785 24.07 -20.08 -21.91
C MET A 785 25.32 -19.23 -22.17
N SER A 786 26.46 -19.90 -22.22
CA SER A 786 27.76 -19.30 -22.53
C SER A 786 27.84 -18.82 -23.99
N LEU A 787 28.34 -17.61 -24.21
CA LEU A 787 28.55 -17.06 -25.56
C LEU A 787 29.74 -17.70 -26.31
N VAL A 788 30.54 -18.53 -25.63
CA VAL A 788 31.77 -19.12 -26.19
C VAL A 788 31.51 -20.51 -26.75
N ASP A 789 30.90 -21.37 -25.93
CA ASP A 789 30.73 -22.80 -26.19
C ASP A 789 29.26 -23.26 -26.18
N ALA A 790 28.31 -22.32 -26.02
CA ALA A 790 26.89 -22.58 -25.85
C ALA A 790 26.54 -23.45 -24.62
N SER A 791 27.48 -23.74 -23.71
CA SER A 791 27.18 -24.55 -22.52
C SER A 791 26.12 -23.87 -21.62
N ILE A 792 25.27 -24.68 -21.00
CA ILE A 792 24.27 -24.18 -20.04
C ILE A 792 24.99 -23.74 -18.77
N LYS A 793 24.84 -22.47 -18.41
CA LYS A 793 25.38 -21.89 -17.19
C LYS A 793 24.38 -21.98 -16.03
N ASN A 794 23.10 -21.71 -16.32
CA ASN A 794 22.05 -21.76 -15.32
C ASN A 794 20.67 -21.96 -15.97
N THR A 795 19.70 -22.43 -15.19
CA THR A 795 18.28 -22.49 -15.59
C THR A 795 17.44 -21.79 -14.53
N ILE A 796 16.57 -20.88 -14.97
CA ILE A 796 15.63 -20.14 -14.14
C ILE A 796 14.25 -20.70 -14.40
N ASP A 797 13.70 -21.40 -13.41
CA ASP A 797 12.34 -21.92 -13.45
C ASP A 797 11.35 -20.80 -13.14
N LEU A 798 10.35 -20.65 -14.01
CA LEU A 798 9.31 -19.63 -13.90
C LEU A 798 7.91 -20.25 -13.78
N ALA A 799 7.81 -21.58 -13.67
CA ALA A 799 6.54 -22.30 -13.63
C ALA A 799 5.56 -21.80 -12.56
N SER A 800 6.06 -21.22 -11.46
CA SER A 800 5.24 -20.66 -10.38
C SER A 800 4.35 -19.49 -10.79
N ASN A 801 4.65 -18.79 -11.90
CA ASN A 801 3.82 -17.68 -12.39
C ASN A 801 2.62 -18.15 -13.24
N GLY A 802 2.57 -19.44 -13.59
CA GLY A 802 1.45 -20.05 -14.32
C GLY A 802 1.45 -19.82 -15.84
N ASP A 803 2.46 -19.16 -16.41
CA ASP A 803 2.55 -18.93 -17.86
C ASP A 803 2.75 -20.27 -18.61
N PRO A 804 2.14 -20.43 -19.80
CA PRO A 804 2.24 -21.66 -20.60
C PRO A 804 3.62 -21.86 -21.25
N GLY A 805 4.42 -20.79 -21.32
CA GLY A 805 5.70 -20.70 -22.01
C GLY A 805 5.97 -19.24 -22.38
N LEU A 806 7.16 -18.99 -22.92
CA LEU A 806 7.62 -17.63 -23.21
C LEU A 806 7.98 -17.49 -24.68
N VAL A 807 7.65 -16.33 -25.23
CA VAL A 807 8.05 -15.87 -26.56
C VAL A 807 8.75 -14.52 -26.40
N ASP A 808 9.62 -14.16 -27.33
CA ASP A 808 10.31 -12.86 -27.37
C ASP A 808 11.06 -12.44 -26.08
N LEU A 809 12.38 -12.32 -26.20
CA LEU A 809 13.24 -11.88 -25.10
C LEU A 809 13.96 -10.59 -25.44
N LYS A 810 14.06 -9.68 -24.48
CA LYS A 810 15.02 -8.56 -24.53
C LYS A 810 15.73 -8.37 -23.20
N ALA A 811 16.99 -7.97 -23.27
CA ALA A 811 17.78 -7.61 -22.10
C ALA A 811 18.04 -6.10 -22.07
N ALA A 812 17.96 -5.50 -20.88
CA ALA A 812 18.42 -4.14 -20.62
C ALA A 812 19.11 -4.03 -19.26
N GLY A 813 20.36 -3.59 -19.28
CA GLY A 813 21.20 -3.57 -18.08
C GLY A 813 21.25 -4.97 -17.45
N ARG A 814 20.78 -5.08 -16.21
CA ARG A 814 20.73 -6.36 -15.47
C ARG A 814 19.42 -7.15 -15.66
N PHE A 815 18.43 -6.62 -16.37
CA PHE A 815 17.10 -7.24 -16.44
C PHE A 815 16.86 -7.93 -17.79
N ILE A 816 16.15 -9.05 -17.74
CA ILE A 816 15.62 -9.76 -18.89
C ILE A 816 14.10 -9.62 -18.85
N TYR A 817 13.51 -9.22 -19.97
CA TYR A 817 12.08 -9.10 -20.18
C TYR A 817 11.67 -10.23 -21.13
N ALA A 818 10.71 -11.05 -20.69
CA ALA A 818 10.23 -12.21 -21.43
C ALA A 818 8.71 -12.13 -21.58
N LEU A 819 8.20 -12.16 -22.81
CA LEU A 819 6.76 -12.09 -23.06
C LEU A 819 6.14 -13.48 -22.96
N SER A 820 4.95 -13.58 -22.38
CA SER A 820 4.07 -14.74 -22.51
C SER A 820 2.78 -14.26 -23.17
N PRO A 821 2.35 -14.83 -24.31
CA PRO A 821 1.14 -14.37 -25.00
C PRO A 821 -0.15 -14.83 -24.31
N GLY A 822 -0.06 -15.73 -23.33
CA GLY A 822 -1.22 -16.42 -22.76
C GLY A 822 -1.76 -17.50 -23.70
N ASN A 823 -2.86 -18.15 -23.31
CA ASN A 823 -3.46 -19.25 -24.07
C ASN A 823 -5.00 -19.24 -24.06
N GLY A 824 -5.61 -18.11 -23.75
CA GLY A 824 -7.06 -17.94 -23.61
C GLY A 824 -7.60 -18.28 -22.21
N THR A 825 -6.91 -19.12 -21.44
CA THR A 825 -7.14 -19.34 -20.00
C THR A 825 -6.19 -18.52 -19.13
N THR A 826 -4.92 -18.43 -19.52
CA THR A 826 -3.92 -17.54 -18.93
C THR A 826 -3.79 -16.28 -19.77
N GLN A 827 -3.54 -15.16 -19.09
CA GLN A 827 -3.47 -13.84 -19.72
C GLN A 827 -2.08 -13.60 -20.31
N ALA A 828 -1.99 -12.72 -21.31
CA ALA A 828 -0.70 -12.26 -21.79
C ALA A 828 0.03 -11.48 -20.68
N ALA A 829 1.31 -11.71 -20.50
CA ALA A 829 2.12 -11.10 -19.45
C ALA A 829 3.57 -10.88 -19.90
N VAL A 830 4.28 -9.95 -19.25
CA VAL A 830 5.73 -9.83 -19.37
C VAL A 830 6.37 -10.19 -18.03
N THR A 831 7.21 -11.22 -18.05
CA THR A 831 8.03 -11.60 -16.91
C THR A 831 9.35 -10.83 -16.95
N VAL A 832 9.65 -10.10 -15.88
CA VAL A 832 10.94 -9.43 -15.68
C VAL A 832 11.78 -10.26 -14.72
N VAL A 833 12.96 -10.64 -15.16
CA VAL A 833 13.92 -11.44 -14.41
C VAL A 833 15.20 -10.63 -14.22
N ASP A 834 15.70 -10.58 -12.99
CA ASP A 834 17.01 -10.01 -12.73
C ASP A 834 18.09 -11.05 -13.06
N ALA A 835 18.85 -10.78 -14.13
CA ALA A 835 19.87 -11.67 -14.65
C ALA A 835 20.99 -11.95 -13.64
N MET A 836 21.21 -11.08 -12.64
CA MET A 836 22.26 -11.30 -11.64
C MET A 836 21.78 -12.19 -10.49
N SER A 837 20.60 -11.91 -9.94
CA SER A 837 20.02 -12.71 -8.83
C SER A 837 19.34 -13.99 -9.30
N LYS A 838 19.07 -14.12 -10.61
CA LYS A 838 18.39 -15.27 -11.23
C LYS A 838 16.95 -15.46 -10.72
N GLN A 839 16.32 -14.38 -10.29
CA GLN A 839 14.96 -14.39 -9.73
C GLN A 839 14.02 -13.58 -10.60
N GLN A 840 12.77 -14.05 -10.68
CA GLN A 840 11.67 -13.24 -11.19
C GLN A 840 11.45 -12.05 -10.24
N VAL A 841 11.59 -10.84 -10.76
CA VAL A 841 11.37 -9.60 -9.99
C VAL A 841 9.99 -8.99 -10.25
N GLN A 842 9.37 -9.30 -11.39
CA GLN A 842 8.02 -8.87 -11.72
C GLN A 842 7.37 -9.83 -12.72
N HIS A 843 6.07 -10.02 -12.59
CA HIS A 843 5.19 -10.62 -13.60
C HIS A 843 4.09 -9.61 -13.89
N PHE A 844 4.10 -9.04 -15.10
CA PHE A 844 3.27 -7.90 -15.48
C PHE A 844 2.17 -8.34 -16.45
N GLU A 845 0.94 -8.48 -15.97
CA GLU A 845 -0.21 -8.84 -16.81
C GLU A 845 -0.63 -7.70 -17.76
N LEU A 846 -0.89 -8.04 -19.03
CA LEU A 846 -1.21 -7.09 -20.09
C LEU A 846 -2.73 -6.91 -20.33
N LYS A 847 -3.59 -7.62 -19.60
CA LYS A 847 -5.05 -7.56 -19.79
C LYS A 847 -5.64 -6.18 -19.55
N ALA A 848 -5.09 -5.41 -18.61
CA ALA A 848 -5.53 -4.03 -18.36
C ALA A 848 -5.35 -3.12 -19.59
N LEU A 849 -4.49 -3.51 -20.53
CA LEU A 849 -4.21 -2.81 -21.79
C LEU A 849 -4.96 -3.43 -22.99
N GLY A 850 -5.87 -4.39 -22.74
CA GLY A 850 -6.66 -5.06 -23.79
C GLY A 850 -5.86 -6.03 -24.67
N VAL A 851 -4.66 -6.44 -24.24
CA VAL A 851 -3.80 -7.34 -25.00
C VAL A 851 -4.30 -8.78 -24.88
N GLY A 852 -4.51 -9.43 -26.04
CA GLY A 852 -5.00 -10.79 -26.16
C GLY A 852 -3.92 -11.85 -26.35
N GLY A 853 -4.38 -13.07 -26.68
CA GLY A 853 -3.57 -14.29 -26.86
C GLY A 853 -2.53 -14.28 -27.99
N ASN A 854 -2.48 -13.22 -28.79
CA ASN A 854 -1.64 -13.11 -29.99
C ASN A 854 -0.46 -12.14 -29.80
N ALA A 855 -0.25 -11.66 -28.57
CA ALA A 855 0.84 -10.72 -28.27
C ALA A 855 2.20 -11.30 -28.67
N GLN A 856 3.02 -10.53 -29.36
CA GLN A 856 4.33 -10.97 -29.84
C GLN A 856 5.22 -9.79 -30.17
N GLY A 857 6.49 -10.08 -30.44
CA GLY A 857 7.50 -9.08 -30.73
C GLY A 857 7.83 -8.26 -29.49
N MET A 858 9.11 -8.14 -29.18
CA MET A 858 9.57 -7.24 -28.13
C MET A 858 10.73 -6.38 -28.61
N ALA A 859 10.65 -5.08 -28.35
CA ALA A 859 11.75 -4.14 -28.56
C ALA A 859 11.87 -3.19 -27.37
N LEU A 860 13.07 -2.69 -27.08
CA LEU A 860 13.32 -1.77 -25.97
C LEU A 860 13.89 -0.45 -26.48
N PHE A 861 13.49 0.66 -25.86
CA PHE A 861 14.15 1.97 -25.96
C PHE A 861 14.78 2.29 -24.60
N LEU A 862 16.10 2.48 -24.59
CA LEU A 862 16.95 2.52 -23.40
C LEU A 862 17.71 3.83 -23.23
#